data_AF-Q21U20-F1
#
_entry.id   AF-Q21U20-F1
#
_cell.length_a   1.000
_cell.length_b   1.000
_cell.length_c   1.000
_cell.angle_alpha   90.00
_cell.angle_beta   90.00
_cell.angle_gamma   90.00
#
_symmetry.space_group_name_H-M   'P 1'
#
loop_
_entity.id
_entity.type
_entity.pdbx_description
1 polymer ?
#
loop_
_entity_poly.entity_id
_entity_poly.type
_entity_poly.pdbx_seq_one_letter_code
_entity_poly.pdbx_strand_id
1 'polypeptide(L)'
;MTTTNRNNLKLTALTAAVLTLSACGGSDAVAENKNVKPAYLGEVASASYDGISDDLLTAGLGKTGLGGAAPAVVDPLSPTSAELRKLAIFNNYRAILDITAGGGYGTLYGPNVDAKGVVGASEGMIAGTEYIAYSDDGTGRQNITMMVQVPATFNPASPCIVTATSSGSRGVYGAIGSSGEWGLKNGCAVAYTDKGTGTGIHDLQNDTVNVQNGGRASATAAGKASIFTALLTSIERAAFNLATPNRFAIKHAHSQQNPEKDWGKWTLQSVEFAYFVLNQKYGDLASDGVAHLKKLTPANTIVIASSVSNGAGAALAAAEQDTQGLISGVAVAEPEVQLAPDARLSIVRGTTTLVGTGKQLLDYFTLANLLQPCAALVSPSTNVFNTVNAAIAGNRCSALKANGLITGTTTAEQAASAMAALVAAGWQPESSDLQASHYSFATLPVALTYANTYGRFGVADNLCGFSYAATGAATSATPLAPVPASAAVLATSFGTSNGVPPTAGINIVNNNSVGGPLLDAASLSVGGVQDYNIAGALCLRGLVTGTSANAVRVQQGMSEVLRSANLHGKPALIVQGRSDTLLPVAFTGRPYFGMNKIVEGANSRLSYIEVTNAQHFDAFLGFPGYANRLVPLHRYFIQAMDMMYANLKTGAALPTSQVVRTVPRGLAGTAANPITAANVPPIKAVADVADQITFANNVVTVAD
;
A
#
# COMPACT_ATOMS: atom_id res chain seq x y z
N MET A 1 27.11 -40.31 30.75
CA MET A 1 28.34 -39.57 31.10
C MET A 1 28.07 -38.10 30.89
N THR A 2 28.03 -37.35 31.98
CA THR A 2 27.82 -35.90 32.02
C THR A 2 29.13 -35.18 31.68
N THR A 3 29.14 -34.38 30.61
CA THR A 3 30.20 -33.40 30.34
C THR A 3 29.60 -32.00 30.22
N THR A 4 30.12 -31.16 31.10
CA THR A 4 29.96 -29.73 31.30
C THR A 4 30.36 -28.88 30.10
N ASN A 5 29.67 -27.75 29.89
CA ASN A 5 30.30 -26.49 29.46
C ASN A 5 29.42 -25.30 29.89
N ARG A 6 29.69 -24.74 31.07
CA ARG A 6 29.17 -23.44 31.54
C ARG A 6 30.26 -22.40 31.32
N ASN A 7 30.08 -21.53 30.33
CA ASN A 7 30.97 -20.38 30.13
C ASN A 7 30.59 -19.28 31.12
N ASN A 8 31.40 -19.16 32.18
CA ASN A 8 31.33 -18.09 33.16
C ASN A 8 31.95 -16.82 32.58
N LEU A 9 31.14 -15.76 32.50
CA LEU A 9 31.53 -14.41 32.13
C LEU A 9 32.37 -13.83 33.29
N LYS A 10 33.65 -13.53 33.04
CA LYS A 10 34.57 -12.97 34.04
C LYS A 10 34.38 -11.45 34.15
N LEU A 11 33.90 -11.01 35.31
CA LEU A 11 33.86 -9.62 35.74
C LEU A 11 35.28 -9.21 36.16
N THR A 12 35.92 -8.31 35.40
CA THR A 12 37.26 -7.81 35.73
C THR A 12 37.12 -6.40 36.29
N ALA A 13 37.32 -6.25 37.60
CA ALA A 13 37.38 -4.96 38.28
C ALA A 13 38.76 -4.34 38.05
N LEU A 14 38.85 -3.27 37.24
CA LEU A 14 40.05 -2.44 37.18
C LEU A 14 39.87 -1.24 38.12
N THR A 15 40.71 -1.22 39.14
CA THR A 15 40.84 -0.20 40.17
C THR A 15 41.33 1.12 39.58
N ALA A 16 40.66 2.20 39.99
CA ALA A 16 40.92 3.58 39.60
C ALA A 16 42.26 4.09 40.15
N ALA A 17 43.19 4.41 39.26
CA ALA A 17 44.37 5.21 39.58
C ALA A 17 44.08 6.68 39.22
N VAL A 18 43.87 7.49 40.24
CA VAL A 18 43.69 8.94 40.18
C VAL A 18 45.04 9.59 39.90
N LEU A 19 45.23 10.14 38.71
CA LEU A 19 46.33 11.05 38.39
C LEU A 19 45.73 12.34 37.82
N THR A 20 45.44 13.25 38.73
CA THR A 20 45.09 14.64 38.45
C THR A 20 46.33 15.39 37.95
N LEU A 21 46.51 15.49 36.63
CA LEU A 21 47.39 16.49 36.03
C LEU A 21 46.56 17.50 35.25
N SER A 22 46.37 18.64 35.90
CA SER A 22 45.95 19.91 35.34
C SER A 22 46.88 20.37 34.23
N ALA A 23 46.38 20.50 33.00
CA ALA A 23 47.01 21.29 31.94
C ALA A 23 45.96 21.83 30.97
N CYS A 24 46.09 23.11 30.69
CA CYS A 24 45.24 23.94 29.85
C CYS A 24 45.12 23.43 28.40
N GLY A 25 43.92 23.55 27.85
CA GLY A 25 43.65 23.24 26.44
C GLY A 25 42.15 23.25 26.18
N GLY A 26 41.52 24.42 26.33
CA GLY A 26 40.16 24.64 25.86
C GLY A 26 40.16 24.68 24.33
N SER A 27 40.45 23.55 23.69
CA SER A 27 40.00 23.33 22.34
C SER A 27 38.50 23.17 22.44
N ASP A 28 37.74 24.12 21.88
CA ASP A 28 36.36 23.87 21.49
C ASP A 28 36.38 22.59 20.66
N ALA A 29 36.11 21.47 21.31
CA ALA A 29 36.10 20.17 20.66
C ALA A 29 35.02 20.31 19.59
N VAL A 30 35.45 20.40 18.33
CA VAL A 30 34.56 20.51 17.17
C VAL A 30 33.55 19.39 17.35
N ALA A 31 32.29 19.75 17.57
CA ALA A 31 31.28 18.78 17.96
C ALA A 31 31.25 17.69 16.88
N GLU A 32 31.70 16.49 17.24
CA GLU A 32 31.72 15.37 16.31
C GLU A 32 30.30 15.11 15.81
N ASN A 33 30.15 14.88 14.52
CA ASN A 33 28.83 14.62 13.92
C ASN A 33 28.36 13.20 14.26
N LYS A 34 27.97 13.00 15.52
CA LYS A 34 27.59 11.71 16.09
C LYS A 34 26.26 11.23 15.49
N ASN A 35 26.19 9.93 15.25
CA ASN A 35 24.99 9.20 14.85
C ASN A 35 24.08 9.03 16.07
N VAL A 36 23.14 9.95 16.23
CA VAL A 36 22.18 9.95 17.33
C VAL A 36 20.90 9.25 16.89
N LYS A 37 20.41 8.32 17.72
CA LYS A 37 19.12 7.67 17.51
C LYS A 37 18.00 8.72 17.48
N PRO A 38 17.15 8.76 16.44
CA PRO A 38 16.03 9.69 16.39
C PRO A 38 15.08 9.52 17.60
N ALA A 39 14.60 10.63 18.16
CA ALA A 39 13.82 10.60 19.41
C ALA A 39 12.46 9.87 19.29
N TYR A 40 11.86 9.87 18.10
CA TYR A 40 10.62 9.16 17.81
C TYR A 40 10.81 7.63 17.69
N LEU A 41 12.06 7.16 17.57
CA LEU A 41 12.37 5.77 17.29
C LEU A 41 12.33 4.94 18.58
N GLY A 42 11.42 3.97 18.64
CA GLY A 42 11.31 2.99 19.73
C GLY A 42 12.50 2.03 19.82
N GLU A 43 12.41 1.02 20.67
CA GLU A 43 13.41 -0.05 20.73
C GLU A 43 13.57 -0.72 19.35
N VAL A 44 14.82 -0.97 18.95
CA VAL A 44 15.15 -1.57 17.65
C VAL A 44 15.45 -3.04 17.88
N ALA A 45 14.58 -3.91 17.37
CA ALA A 45 14.87 -5.34 17.27
C ALA A 45 15.57 -5.63 15.94
N SER A 46 16.43 -6.66 15.91
CA SER A 46 17.13 -7.05 14.69
C SER A 46 17.28 -8.56 14.53
N ALA A 47 17.28 -9.05 13.30
CA ALA A 47 17.57 -10.44 12.94
C ALA A 47 18.42 -10.50 11.68
N SER A 48 19.39 -11.43 11.65
CA SER A 48 20.25 -11.67 10.49
C SER A 48 19.89 -13.00 9.82
N TYR A 49 19.95 -13.01 8.49
CA TYR A 49 19.57 -14.13 7.65
C TYR A 49 20.71 -14.49 6.70
N ASP A 50 20.91 -15.79 6.47
CA ASP A 50 22.06 -16.35 5.74
C ASP A 50 21.89 -16.33 4.22
N GLY A 51 20.67 -16.10 3.71
CA GLY A 51 20.36 -16.17 2.29
C GLY A 51 20.29 -17.60 1.74
N ILE A 52 20.20 -18.61 2.62
CA ILE A 52 20.19 -20.04 2.28
C ILE A 52 18.99 -20.72 2.94
N SER A 53 18.92 -20.69 4.28
CA SER A 53 17.83 -21.29 5.05
C SER A 53 16.71 -20.29 5.32
N ASP A 54 17.05 -19.01 5.38
CA ASP A 54 16.14 -17.88 5.52
C ASP A 54 16.79 -16.65 4.87
N ASP A 55 15.99 -15.67 4.47
CA ASP A 55 16.46 -14.52 3.72
C ASP A 55 15.58 -13.27 3.92
N LEU A 56 16.09 -12.12 3.47
CA LEU A 56 15.41 -10.84 3.60
C LEU A 56 14.17 -10.73 2.70
N LEU A 57 14.21 -11.32 1.50
CA LEU A 57 13.20 -11.12 0.46
C LEU A 57 12.06 -12.14 0.54
N THR A 58 12.40 -13.42 0.74
CA THR A 58 11.43 -14.52 0.59
C THR A 58 11.18 -15.31 1.88
N ALA A 59 11.85 -14.96 2.97
CA ALA A 59 11.85 -15.70 4.22
C ALA A 59 12.26 -17.18 4.06
N GLY A 60 13.24 -17.47 3.19
CA GLY A 60 13.71 -18.83 2.89
C GLY A 60 12.81 -19.64 1.96
N LEU A 61 11.79 -19.04 1.36
CA LEU A 61 10.90 -19.73 0.41
C LEU A 61 11.52 -19.85 -0.99
N GLY A 62 12.35 -18.88 -1.37
CA GLY A 62 12.85 -18.73 -2.72
C GLY A 62 11.76 -18.42 -3.75
N LYS A 63 12.18 -18.28 -5.00
CA LYS A 63 11.30 -18.19 -6.17
C LYS A 63 10.27 -19.33 -6.18
N THR A 64 10.71 -20.55 -5.94
CA THR A 64 9.87 -21.75 -6.03
C THR A 64 8.81 -21.76 -4.92
N GLY A 65 9.18 -21.47 -3.67
CA GLY A 65 8.23 -21.43 -2.56
C GLY A 65 7.23 -20.29 -2.67
N LEU A 66 7.65 -19.11 -3.14
CA LEU A 66 6.73 -17.99 -3.41
C LEU A 66 5.72 -18.30 -4.51
N GLY A 67 6.11 -19.08 -5.52
CA GLY A 67 5.21 -19.56 -6.57
C GLY A 67 4.30 -20.71 -6.14
N GLY A 68 4.59 -21.36 -5.00
CA GLY A 68 3.92 -22.55 -4.51
C GLY A 68 2.77 -22.30 -3.55
N ALA A 69 2.51 -23.30 -2.69
CA ALA A 69 1.50 -23.23 -1.65
C ALA A 69 1.93 -22.33 -0.49
N ALA A 70 0.95 -21.78 0.24
CA ALA A 70 1.22 -20.97 1.41
C ALA A 70 2.02 -21.78 2.46
N PRO A 71 3.01 -21.16 3.13
CA PRO A 71 3.77 -21.83 4.18
C PRO A 71 2.84 -22.21 5.34
N ALA A 72 2.95 -23.46 5.79
CA ALA A 72 2.20 -23.94 6.93
C ALA A 72 2.78 -23.41 8.25
N VAL A 73 1.90 -23.15 9.21
CA VAL A 73 2.25 -22.90 10.62
C VAL A 73 2.08 -24.21 11.38
N VAL A 74 3.07 -24.58 12.20
CA VAL A 74 3.07 -25.84 12.96
C VAL A 74 1.91 -25.90 13.96
N ASP A 75 1.73 -24.85 14.77
CA ASP A 75 0.59 -24.68 15.66
C ASP A 75 -0.19 -23.42 15.27
N PRO A 76 -1.33 -23.54 14.55
CA PRO A 76 -2.14 -22.40 14.14
C PRO A 76 -2.70 -21.57 15.30
N LEU A 77 -2.77 -22.10 16.53
CA LEU A 77 -3.23 -21.37 17.71
C LEU A 77 -2.09 -20.61 18.39
N SER A 78 -0.84 -20.99 18.14
CA SER A 78 0.35 -20.39 18.74
C SER A 78 1.51 -20.27 17.72
N PRO A 79 1.32 -19.54 16.60
CA PRO A 79 2.36 -19.33 15.62
C PRO A 79 3.56 -18.59 16.22
N THR A 80 4.77 -19.01 15.84
CA THR A 80 5.99 -18.27 16.17
C THR A 80 6.09 -16.97 15.34
N SER A 81 6.85 -15.99 15.82
CA SER A 81 7.10 -14.76 15.06
C SER A 81 7.78 -15.02 13.71
N ALA A 82 8.64 -16.04 13.62
CA ALA A 82 9.29 -16.45 12.37
C ALA A 82 8.28 -17.02 11.36
N GLU A 83 7.34 -17.86 11.79
CA GLU A 83 6.26 -18.36 10.94
C GLU A 83 5.33 -17.23 10.47
N LEU A 84 4.99 -16.29 11.36
CA LEU A 84 4.18 -15.12 11.01
C LEU A 84 4.88 -14.20 10.00
N ARG A 85 6.20 -13.95 10.17
CA ARG A 85 7.02 -13.21 9.21
C ARG A 85 7.01 -13.88 7.84
N LYS A 86 7.28 -15.19 7.80
CA LYS A 86 7.30 -15.98 6.56
C LYS A 86 5.95 -15.94 5.84
N LEU A 87 4.85 -16.12 6.58
CA LEU A 87 3.50 -16.05 6.03
C LEU A 87 3.15 -14.63 5.54
N ALA A 88 3.56 -13.59 6.28
CA ALA A 88 3.38 -12.20 5.87
C ALA A 88 4.13 -11.89 4.57
N ILE A 89 5.40 -12.28 4.46
CA ILE A 89 6.20 -12.07 3.24
C ILE A 89 5.59 -12.81 2.06
N PHE A 90 5.22 -14.09 2.23
CA PHE A 90 4.54 -14.87 1.18
C PHE A 90 3.29 -14.16 0.65
N ASN A 91 2.39 -13.74 1.54
CA ASN A 91 1.13 -13.11 1.13
C ASN A 91 1.34 -11.71 0.56
N ASN A 92 2.22 -10.88 1.15
CA ASN A 92 2.45 -9.51 0.68
C ASN A 92 3.15 -9.47 -0.68
N TYR A 93 4.08 -10.39 -0.95
CA TYR A 93 4.71 -10.53 -2.27
C TYR A 93 3.65 -10.82 -3.35
N ARG A 94 2.79 -11.81 -3.07
CA ARG A 94 1.73 -12.28 -4.00
C ARG A 94 0.55 -11.33 -4.13
N ALA A 95 0.34 -10.45 -3.17
CA ALA A 95 -0.78 -9.51 -3.18
C ALA A 95 -0.60 -8.34 -4.15
N ILE A 96 0.62 -8.14 -4.68
CA ILE A 96 0.94 -7.07 -5.62
C ILE A 96 1.29 -7.64 -6.99
N LEU A 97 1.93 -8.82 -7.04
CA LEU A 97 2.48 -9.36 -8.27
C LEU A 97 1.66 -10.54 -8.83
N ASP A 98 1.62 -10.64 -10.16
CA ASP A 98 1.24 -11.89 -10.83
C ASP A 98 2.37 -12.91 -10.63
N ILE A 99 2.11 -13.94 -9.84
CA ILE A 99 3.05 -15.03 -9.54
C ILE A 99 2.98 -16.20 -10.52
N THR A 100 2.16 -16.08 -11.58
CA THR A 100 2.02 -17.14 -12.57
C THR A 100 3.19 -17.11 -13.55
N ALA A 101 3.70 -18.29 -13.90
CA ALA A 101 4.76 -18.40 -14.91
C ALA A 101 4.31 -17.81 -16.26
N GLY A 102 3.03 -18.00 -16.63
CA GLY A 102 2.46 -17.43 -17.84
C GLY A 102 2.37 -15.90 -17.82
N GLY A 103 2.29 -15.27 -16.65
CA GLY A 103 2.30 -13.82 -16.47
C GLY A 103 3.69 -13.18 -16.48
N GLY A 104 4.75 -14.00 -16.48
CA GLY A 104 6.15 -13.53 -16.50
C GLY A 104 6.89 -13.72 -15.18
N TYR A 105 6.26 -14.32 -14.17
CA TYR A 105 6.97 -14.68 -12.93
C TYR A 105 8.06 -15.71 -13.23
N GLY A 106 9.29 -15.34 -12.88
CA GLY A 106 10.50 -16.09 -13.11
C GLY A 106 11.17 -15.89 -14.47
N THR A 107 10.62 -15.04 -15.35
CA THR A 107 11.20 -14.72 -16.67
C THR A 107 11.32 -13.22 -16.91
N LEU A 108 10.30 -12.42 -16.60
CA LEU A 108 10.32 -10.96 -16.69
C LEU A 108 10.69 -10.30 -15.35
N TYR A 109 10.30 -10.92 -14.24
CA TYR A 109 10.55 -10.48 -12.88
C TYR A 109 10.49 -11.68 -11.93
N GLY A 110 10.77 -11.47 -10.64
CA GLY A 110 10.79 -12.52 -9.62
C GLY A 110 12.19 -12.80 -9.08
N PRO A 111 12.33 -13.52 -7.96
CA PRO A 111 13.59 -13.56 -7.21
C PRO A 111 14.78 -14.07 -8.04
N ASN A 112 14.55 -15.03 -8.94
CA ASN A 112 15.59 -15.63 -9.79
C ASN A 112 16.04 -14.76 -10.97
N VAL A 113 15.37 -13.63 -11.25
CA VAL A 113 15.76 -12.66 -12.26
C VAL A 113 16.66 -11.62 -11.59
N ASP A 114 17.92 -11.53 -11.96
CA ASP A 114 18.88 -10.66 -11.27
C ASP A 114 18.63 -9.16 -11.53
N ALA A 115 19.42 -8.29 -10.88
CA ALA A 115 19.31 -6.83 -11.05
C ALA A 115 19.56 -6.32 -12.48
N LYS A 116 20.13 -7.14 -13.37
CA LYS A 116 20.35 -6.81 -14.78
C LYS A 116 19.25 -7.39 -15.67
N GLY A 117 18.22 -8.00 -15.09
CA GLY A 117 17.14 -8.65 -15.82
C GLY A 117 17.51 -10.04 -16.38
N VAL A 118 18.62 -10.63 -15.93
CA VAL A 118 19.06 -11.95 -16.41
C VAL A 118 18.38 -13.06 -15.61
N VAL A 119 17.73 -13.98 -16.32
CA VAL A 119 17.05 -15.13 -15.72
C VAL A 119 18.07 -16.18 -15.29
N GLY A 120 18.15 -16.45 -13.98
CA GLY A 120 18.99 -17.50 -13.41
C GLY A 120 18.20 -18.73 -12.94
N ALA A 121 18.94 -19.79 -12.60
CA ALA A 121 18.43 -21.01 -11.95
C ALA A 121 18.42 -20.91 -10.40
N SER A 122 18.92 -19.81 -9.84
CA SER A 122 18.93 -19.56 -8.39
C SER A 122 17.52 -19.36 -7.84
N GLU A 123 17.32 -19.65 -6.55
CA GLU A 123 16.10 -19.30 -5.82
C GLU A 123 16.00 -17.79 -5.51
N GLY A 124 17.06 -17.02 -5.73
CA GLY A 124 17.04 -15.55 -5.58
C GLY A 124 17.00 -15.05 -4.15
N MET A 125 17.37 -15.89 -3.17
CA MET A 125 17.40 -15.53 -1.75
C MET A 125 18.52 -14.55 -1.43
N ILE A 126 18.25 -13.57 -0.56
CA ILE A 126 19.17 -12.47 -0.24
C ILE A 126 19.52 -12.44 1.25
N ALA A 127 20.79 -12.70 1.56
CA ALA A 127 21.34 -12.60 2.91
C ALA A 127 21.40 -11.15 3.42
N GLY A 128 21.34 -10.96 4.74
CA GLY A 128 21.55 -9.65 5.35
C GLY A 128 20.89 -9.51 6.72
N THR A 129 20.64 -8.28 7.14
CA THR A 129 20.06 -7.98 8.46
C THR A 129 18.82 -7.11 8.34
N GLU A 130 17.78 -7.47 9.07
CA GLU A 130 16.52 -6.74 9.20
C GLU A 130 16.48 -6.07 10.58
N TYR A 131 16.03 -4.83 10.63
CA TYR A 131 15.86 -4.02 11.83
C TYR A 131 14.42 -3.52 11.86
N ILE A 132 13.71 -3.68 12.97
CA ILE A 132 12.31 -3.26 13.11
C ILE A 132 12.13 -2.43 14.38
N ALA A 133 11.31 -1.38 14.26
CA ALA A 133 11.01 -0.47 15.36
C ALA A 133 9.67 0.26 15.11
N TYR A 134 9.12 0.87 16.15
CA TYR A 134 8.04 1.83 16.01
C TYR A 134 8.62 3.24 15.85
N SER A 135 8.00 4.05 14.99
CA SER A 135 7.98 5.49 15.17
C SER A 135 6.73 5.87 15.96
N ASP A 136 6.91 6.61 17.05
CA ASP A 136 5.83 7.09 17.90
C ASP A 136 6.26 8.36 18.64
N ASP A 137 5.31 9.13 19.16
CA ASP A 137 5.56 10.33 19.99
C ASP A 137 5.70 10.00 21.49
N GLY A 138 5.77 8.71 21.84
CA GLY A 138 5.85 8.19 23.20
C GLY A 138 4.48 7.92 23.83
N THR A 139 3.38 8.24 23.16
CA THR A 139 2.01 7.94 23.63
C THR A 139 1.64 6.48 23.44
N GLY A 140 2.27 5.78 22.49
CA GLY A 140 1.90 4.44 22.01
C GLY A 140 0.63 4.44 21.17
N ARG A 141 0.19 5.60 20.66
CA ARG A 141 -1.06 5.73 19.89
C ARG A 141 -0.83 5.70 18.39
N GLN A 142 0.34 6.13 17.91
CA GLN A 142 0.66 6.14 16.48
C GLN A 142 1.21 4.77 16.09
N ASN A 143 2.27 4.34 16.79
CA ASN A 143 3.00 3.09 16.61
C ASN A 143 3.15 2.72 15.13
N ILE A 144 3.80 3.60 14.37
CA ILE A 144 4.06 3.41 12.94
C ILE A 144 5.16 2.36 12.81
N THR A 145 4.86 1.21 12.21
CA THR A 145 5.85 0.13 12.08
C THR A 145 6.83 0.50 10.97
N MET A 146 8.12 0.64 11.31
CA MET A 146 9.19 0.85 10.35
C MET A 146 10.14 -0.33 10.36
N MET A 147 10.72 -0.63 9.21
CA MET A 147 11.71 -1.67 9.07
C MET A 147 12.82 -1.23 8.12
N VAL A 148 14.07 -1.57 8.42
CA VAL A 148 15.20 -1.37 7.52
C VAL A 148 15.80 -2.73 7.24
N GLN A 149 15.94 -3.07 5.96
CA GLN A 149 16.71 -4.25 5.53
C GLN A 149 18.02 -3.80 4.90
N VAL A 150 19.14 -4.36 5.37
CA VAL A 150 20.47 -4.11 4.83
C VAL A 150 21.00 -5.42 4.25
N PRO A 151 21.05 -5.57 2.91
CA PRO A 151 21.56 -6.79 2.30
C PRO A 151 23.06 -6.93 2.57
N ALA A 152 23.57 -8.16 2.61
CA ALA A 152 24.99 -8.45 2.78
C ALA A 152 25.85 -7.87 1.63
N THR A 153 25.24 -7.61 0.48
CA THR A 153 25.84 -6.97 -0.70
C THR A 153 25.91 -5.44 -0.62
N PHE A 154 25.40 -4.82 0.47
CA PHE A 154 25.46 -3.36 0.64
C PHE A 154 26.90 -2.85 0.61
N ASN A 155 27.16 -1.85 -0.24
CA ASN A 155 28.48 -1.25 -0.40
C ASN A 155 28.53 0.17 0.21
N PRO A 156 29.17 0.39 1.37
CA PRO A 156 29.26 1.71 1.99
C PRO A 156 30.07 2.73 1.19
N ALA A 157 30.85 2.31 0.18
CA ALA A 157 31.54 3.21 -0.74
C ALA A 157 30.64 3.68 -1.91
N SER A 158 29.47 3.05 -2.10
CA SER A 158 28.44 3.47 -3.04
C SER A 158 27.06 3.29 -2.41
N PRO A 159 26.78 4.01 -1.31
CA PRO A 159 25.59 3.79 -0.49
C PRO A 159 24.31 4.18 -1.24
N CYS A 160 23.30 3.33 -1.10
CA CYS A 160 21.99 3.51 -1.72
C CYS A 160 20.88 3.11 -0.73
N ILE A 161 19.81 3.90 -0.69
CA ILE A 161 18.59 3.62 0.07
C ILE A 161 17.40 3.67 -0.89
N VAL A 162 16.47 2.72 -0.75
CA VAL A 162 15.19 2.72 -1.46
C VAL A 162 14.07 2.72 -0.43
N THR A 163 13.07 3.58 -0.58
CA THR A 163 11.88 3.48 0.27
C THR A 163 10.98 2.35 -0.22
N ALA A 164 10.34 1.67 0.72
CA ALA A 164 9.37 0.62 0.47
C ALA A 164 8.18 0.80 1.41
N THR A 165 7.55 1.97 1.30
CA THR A 165 6.32 2.28 2.01
C THR A 165 5.20 1.34 1.55
N SER A 166 4.44 0.75 2.46
CA SER A 166 3.51 -0.34 2.14
C SER A 166 2.42 0.10 1.15
N SER A 167 2.08 -0.79 0.21
CA SER A 167 0.94 -0.59 -0.69
C SER A 167 -0.38 -0.93 0.01
N GLY A 168 -1.47 -0.25 -0.34
CA GLY A 168 -2.78 -0.43 0.28
C GLY A 168 -2.76 -0.06 1.76
N SER A 169 -3.43 -0.86 2.61
CA SER A 169 -3.40 -0.68 4.07
C SER A 169 -2.54 -1.73 4.77
N ARG A 170 -1.70 -2.42 4.00
CA ARG A 170 -0.92 -3.57 4.44
C ARG A 170 0.10 -3.17 5.51
N GLY A 171 0.57 -4.16 6.25
CA GLY A 171 1.66 -4.00 7.22
C GLY A 171 3.01 -3.67 6.56
N VAL A 172 4.07 -3.67 7.39
CA VAL A 172 5.41 -3.21 7.00
C VAL A 172 6.03 -3.97 5.81
N TYR A 173 5.64 -5.23 5.60
CA TYR A 173 6.09 -6.04 4.45
C TYR A 173 5.34 -5.74 3.15
N GLY A 174 4.39 -4.81 3.14
CA GLY A 174 3.48 -4.54 2.02
C GLY A 174 4.11 -3.96 0.76
N ALA A 175 5.43 -3.84 0.68
CA ALA A 175 6.18 -3.47 -0.52
C ALA A 175 7.37 -4.41 -0.78
N ILE A 176 7.41 -5.58 -0.12
CA ILE A 176 8.52 -6.54 -0.19
C ILE A 176 8.79 -7.03 -1.62
N GLY A 177 7.73 -7.28 -2.40
CA GLY A 177 7.83 -7.71 -3.80
C GLY A 177 7.97 -6.58 -4.82
N SER A 178 7.81 -5.30 -4.42
CA SER A 178 7.92 -4.17 -5.35
C SER A 178 9.27 -3.47 -5.25
N SER A 179 9.34 -2.32 -4.57
CA SER A 179 10.59 -1.58 -4.39
C SER A 179 11.56 -2.30 -3.45
N GLY A 180 11.06 -3.15 -2.54
CA GLY A 180 11.89 -3.97 -1.67
C GLY A 180 12.79 -4.93 -2.42
N GLU A 181 12.20 -5.75 -3.30
CA GLU A 181 12.94 -6.66 -4.17
C GLU A 181 13.97 -5.92 -5.03
N TRP A 182 13.57 -4.82 -5.67
CA TRP A 182 14.47 -4.04 -6.51
C TRP A 182 15.66 -3.51 -5.70
N GLY A 183 15.40 -2.93 -4.53
CA GLY A 183 16.44 -2.35 -3.67
C GLY A 183 17.43 -3.41 -3.18
N LEU A 184 16.95 -4.55 -2.69
CA LEU A 184 17.80 -5.63 -2.21
C LEU A 184 18.69 -6.20 -3.33
N LYS A 185 18.13 -6.42 -4.53
CA LYS A 185 18.89 -6.92 -5.69
C LYS A 185 19.98 -5.95 -6.16
N ASN A 186 19.77 -4.65 -5.97
CA ASN A 186 20.75 -3.60 -6.30
C ASN A 186 21.72 -3.27 -5.16
N GLY A 187 21.71 -4.03 -4.06
CA GLY A 187 22.59 -3.79 -2.92
C GLY A 187 22.26 -2.50 -2.15
N CYS A 188 21.06 -1.97 -2.30
CA CYS A 188 20.57 -0.84 -1.52
C CYS A 188 20.00 -1.32 -0.19
N ALA A 189 20.13 -0.50 0.85
CA ALA A 189 19.31 -0.66 2.03
C ALA A 189 17.86 -0.30 1.69
N VAL A 190 16.89 -1.00 2.28
CA VAL A 190 15.48 -0.73 2.01
C VAL A 190 14.80 -0.22 3.28
N ALA A 191 14.17 0.95 3.18
CA ALA A 191 13.48 1.64 4.26
C ALA A 191 11.95 1.47 4.12
N TYR A 192 11.38 0.55 4.89
CA TYR A 192 9.95 0.24 4.90
C TYR A 192 9.22 1.01 5.99
N THR A 193 7.94 1.27 5.73
CA THR A 193 6.99 1.76 6.74
C THR A 193 5.58 1.31 6.41
N ASP A 194 4.79 0.97 7.42
CA ASP A 194 3.36 0.70 7.30
C ASP A 194 2.51 1.96 7.15
N LYS A 195 3.16 3.15 7.21
CA LYS A 195 2.57 4.49 7.08
C LYS A 195 1.31 4.71 7.94
N GLY A 196 1.22 4.02 9.08
CA GLY A 196 0.13 4.15 10.06
C GLY A 196 -1.12 3.33 9.78
N THR A 197 -1.12 2.50 8.73
CA THR A 197 -2.32 1.73 8.32
C THR A 197 -2.29 0.27 8.73
N GLY A 198 -1.10 -0.29 8.98
CA GLY A 198 -0.79 -1.73 9.03
C GLY A 198 -1.66 -2.63 9.93
N THR A 199 -1.33 -3.93 9.99
CA THR A 199 -2.15 -4.99 10.62
C THR A 199 -2.31 -4.84 12.15
N GLY A 200 -3.16 -3.90 12.56
CA GLY A 200 -3.61 -3.73 13.94
C GLY A 200 -5.07 -4.12 14.05
N ILE A 201 -5.31 -5.34 14.53
CA ILE A 201 -6.66 -5.89 14.75
C ILE A 201 -6.88 -6.00 16.26
N HIS A 202 -7.83 -5.20 16.75
CA HIS A 202 -8.32 -5.31 18.13
C HIS A 202 -9.59 -6.17 18.14
N ASP A 203 -9.49 -7.38 18.70
CA ASP A 203 -10.64 -8.21 19.04
C ASP A 203 -11.27 -7.64 20.32
N LEU A 204 -12.41 -6.95 20.19
CA LEU A 204 -13.03 -6.24 21.30
C LEU A 204 -13.67 -7.19 22.31
N GLN A 205 -14.12 -8.36 21.86
CA GLN A 205 -14.77 -9.35 22.71
C GLN A 205 -13.77 -9.94 23.69
N ASN A 206 -12.60 -10.36 23.18
CA ASN A 206 -11.54 -10.97 23.98
C ASN A 206 -10.46 -9.99 24.44
N ASP A 207 -10.53 -8.73 24.02
CA ASP A 207 -9.60 -7.65 24.38
C ASP A 207 -8.15 -7.98 24.02
N THR A 208 -7.94 -8.51 22.80
CA THR A 208 -6.61 -8.89 22.29
C THR A 208 -6.20 -8.10 21.05
N VAL A 209 -4.90 -7.83 20.92
CA VAL A 209 -4.30 -6.98 19.89
C VAL A 209 -3.05 -7.62 19.30
N ASN A 210 -2.66 -7.20 18.09
CA ASN A 210 -1.36 -7.54 17.52
C ASN A 210 -0.23 -6.70 18.15
N VAL A 211 0.96 -7.28 18.26
CA VAL A 211 2.21 -6.59 18.60
C VAL A 211 3.21 -6.63 17.42
N GLN A 212 4.31 -5.89 17.49
CA GLN A 212 5.22 -5.63 16.35
C GLN A 212 5.73 -6.87 15.62
N ASN A 213 6.00 -7.97 16.35
CA ASN A 213 6.49 -9.23 15.78
C ASN A 213 5.37 -10.12 15.19
N GLY A 214 4.14 -9.61 15.17
CA GLY A 214 2.95 -10.25 14.62
C GLY A 214 2.12 -11.05 15.62
N GLY A 215 2.70 -11.44 16.76
CA GLY A 215 1.99 -12.17 17.81
C GLY A 215 0.80 -11.39 18.36
N ARG A 216 -0.04 -12.07 19.16
CA ARG A 216 -1.17 -11.44 19.85
C ARG A 216 -1.02 -11.50 21.35
N ALA A 217 -1.49 -10.46 22.04
CA ALA A 217 -1.52 -10.36 23.49
C ALA A 217 -2.82 -9.69 23.94
N SER A 218 -3.14 -9.74 25.24
CA SER A 218 -4.21 -8.88 25.77
C SER A 218 -3.83 -7.41 25.60
N ALA A 219 -4.80 -6.53 25.38
CA ALA A 219 -4.57 -5.11 25.22
C ALA A 219 -3.86 -4.50 26.44
N THR A 220 -4.19 -4.99 27.64
CA THR A 220 -3.54 -4.57 28.90
C THR A 220 -2.07 -4.99 28.95
N ALA A 221 -1.74 -6.23 28.57
CA ALA A 221 -0.35 -6.71 28.59
C ALA A 221 0.51 -6.06 27.48
N ALA A 222 -0.08 -5.83 26.30
CA ALA A 222 0.60 -5.15 25.21
C ALA A 222 0.90 -3.68 25.55
N GLY A 223 -0.03 -2.98 26.21
CA GLY A 223 0.15 -1.57 26.58
C GLY A 223 0.56 -0.73 25.38
N LYS A 224 1.66 0.03 25.52
CA LYS A 224 2.22 0.86 24.43
C LYS A 224 2.90 0.07 23.31
N ALA A 225 3.09 -1.24 23.47
CA ALA A 225 3.68 -2.11 22.43
C ALA A 225 2.63 -2.70 21.48
N SER A 226 1.34 -2.38 21.65
CA SER A 226 0.30 -2.79 20.69
C SER A 226 0.48 -2.05 19.36
N ILE A 227 0.26 -2.74 18.24
CA ILE A 227 0.20 -2.06 16.93
C ILE A 227 -0.94 -1.03 16.92
N PHE A 228 -2.04 -1.39 17.58
CA PHE A 228 -3.24 -0.57 17.74
C PHE A 228 -4.14 -1.16 18.85
N THR A 229 -4.66 -0.27 19.69
CA THR A 229 -5.76 -0.56 20.62
C THR A 229 -6.82 0.52 20.45
N ALA A 230 -8.08 0.11 20.24
CA ALA A 230 -9.21 1.04 20.15
C ALA A 230 -9.35 1.87 21.45
N LEU A 231 -9.64 3.16 21.31
CA LEU A 231 -9.80 4.08 22.44
C LEU A 231 -11.17 3.91 23.11
N LEU A 232 -11.33 2.81 23.82
CA LEU A 232 -12.49 2.51 24.65
C LEU A 232 -12.02 2.23 26.08
N THR A 233 -12.71 2.80 27.05
CA THR A 233 -12.62 2.35 28.45
C THR A 233 -13.19 0.93 28.59
N SER A 234 -12.88 0.25 29.69
CA SER A 234 -13.43 -1.07 29.98
C SER A 234 -14.96 -1.08 30.03
N ILE A 235 -15.58 -0.01 30.55
CA ILE A 235 -17.03 0.17 30.61
C ILE A 235 -17.62 0.34 29.21
N GLU A 236 -17.03 1.23 28.39
CA GLU A 236 -17.48 1.45 27.02
C GLU A 236 -17.35 0.18 26.17
N ARG A 237 -16.23 -0.56 26.31
CA ARG A 237 -16.02 -1.84 25.61
C ARG A 237 -17.04 -2.88 26.03
N ALA A 238 -17.34 -3.01 27.33
CA ALA A 238 -18.35 -3.95 27.81
C ALA A 238 -19.75 -3.62 27.27
N ALA A 239 -20.14 -2.34 27.30
CA ALA A 239 -21.41 -1.88 26.74
C ALA A 239 -21.48 -2.12 25.22
N PHE A 240 -20.40 -1.85 24.49
CA PHE A 240 -20.30 -2.10 23.05
C PHE A 240 -20.41 -3.59 22.71
N ASN A 241 -19.73 -4.47 23.45
CA ASN A 241 -19.83 -5.92 23.25
C ASN A 241 -21.23 -6.47 23.58
N LEU A 242 -21.93 -5.88 24.56
CA LEU A 242 -23.31 -6.27 24.86
C LEU A 242 -24.26 -5.90 23.70
N ALA A 243 -24.10 -4.71 23.12
CA ALA A 243 -24.92 -4.25 22.01
C ALA A 243 -24.56 -4.92 20.67
N THR A 244 -23.28 -5.15 20.44
CA THR A 244 -22.72 -5.70 19.20
C THR A 244 -21.61 -6.71 19.53
N PRO A 245 -21.96 -7.97 19.85
CA PRO A 245 -20.96 -8.97 20.23
C PRO A 245 -20.04 -9.35 19.07
N ASN A 246 -18.84 -9.85 19.38
CA ASN A 246 -17.88 -10.39 18.41
C ASN A 246 -17.42 -9.39 17.33
N ARG A 247 -17.17 -8.14 17.70
CA ARG A 247 -16.72 -7.08 16.79
C ARG A 247 -15.22 -6.80 16.87
N PHE A 248 -14.70 -6.27 15.77
CA PHE A 248 -13.30 -5.89 15.62
C PHE A 248 -13.14 -4.39 15.38
N ALA A 249 -12.10 -3.82 15.96
CA ALA A 249 -11.57 -2.53 15.51
C ALA A 249 -10.31 -2.74 14.66
N ILE A 250 -10.20 -1.97 13.57
CA ILE A 250 -9.09 -2.04 12.62
C ILE A 250 -8.31 -0.74 12.68
N LYS A 251 -6.97 -0.80 12.77
CA LYS A 251 -6.11 0.38 12.92
C LYS A 251 -6.40 1.48 11.90
N HIS A 252 -6.38 1.15 10.60
CA HIS A 252 -6.58 2.17 9.56
C HIS A 252 -7.94 2.85 9.68
N ALA A 253 -9.02 2.10 9.97
CA ALA A 253 -10.35 2.67 10.11
C ALA A 253 -10.52 3.43 11.45
N HIS A 254 -10.13 2.82 12.57
CA HIS A 254 -10.61 3.18 13.90
C HIS A 254 -9.54 3.70 14.86
N SER A 255 -8.33 4.00 14.36
CA SER A 255 -7.28 4.64 15.17
C SER A 255 -7.62 6.07 15.60
N GLN A 256 -8.70 6.64 15.05
CA GLN A 256 -9.05 8.06 15.20
C GLN A 256 -7.94 9.00 14.72
N GLN A 257 -7.09 8.49 13.84
CA GLN A 257 -6.07 9.25 13.13
C GLN A 257 -6.47 9.40 11.67
N ASN A 258 -5.84 10.36 10.99
CA ASN A 258 -5.84 10.49 9.54
C ASN A 258 -4.39 10.26 9.09
N PRO A 259 -3.93 9.00 8.94
CA PRO A 259 -2.52 8.71 8.71
C PRO A 259 -2.05 9.18 7.33
N GLU A 260 -2.97 9.30 6.35
CA GLU A 260 -2.64 9.72 4.98
C GLU A 260 -1.99 11.10 4.92
N LYS A 261 -2.45 12.06 5.74
CA LYS A 261 -1.84 13.40 5.79
C LYS A 261 -0.35 13.36 6.19
N ASP A 262 0.06 12.31 6.91
CA ASP A 262 1.40 12.10 7.46
C ASP A 262 2.21 11.04 6.70
N TRP A 263 1.71 10.47 5.60
CA TRP A 263 2.42 9.41 4.86
C TRP A 263 3.81 9.83 4.38
N GLY A 264 3.97 11.08 3.94
CA GLY A 264 5.27 11.63 3.54
C GLY A 264 6.23 11.70 4.74
N LYS A 265 5.75 12.19 5.90
CA LYS A 265 6.51 12.19 7.16
C LYS A 265 6.98 10.79 7.56
N TRP A 266 6.11 9.79 7.52
CA TRP A 266 6.48 8.42 7.92
C TRP A 266 7.47 7.77 6.97
N THR A 267 7.40 8.11 5.68
CA THR A 267 8.40 7.71 4.68
C THR A 267 9.74 8.39 4.91
N LEU A 268 9.77 9.69 5.24
CA LEU A 268 11.01 10.40 5.57
C LEU A 268 11.66 9.84 6.86
N GLN A 269 10.86 9.54 7.88
CA GLN A 269 11.37 8.95 9.12
C GLN A 269 11.92 7.52 8.93
N SER A 270 11.40 6.75 7.97
CA SER A 270 11.99 5.45 7.63
C SER A 270 13.35 5.59 6.93
N VAL A 271 13.53 6.65 6.14
CA VAL A 271 14.84 7.01 5.56
C VAL A 271 15.82 7.43 6.66
N GLU A 272 15.39 8.27 7.61
CA GLU A 272 16.19 8.65 8.78
C GLU A 272 16.57 7.42 9.63
N PHE A 273 15.65 6.46 9.80
CA PHE A 273 15.93 5.19 10.45
C PHE A 273 16.99 4.37 9.68
N ALA A 274 16.92 4.34 8.34
CA ALA A 274 17.94 3.70 7.52
C ALA A 274 19.32 4.36 7.67
N TYR A 275 19.40 5.69 7.68
CA TYR A 275 20.66 6.40 7.96
C TYR A 275 21.21 6.07 9.34
N PHE A 276 20.34 5.99 10.37
CA PHE A 276 20.76 5.60 11.71
C PHE A 276 21.38 4.20 11.73
N VAL A 277 20.67 3.21 11.17
CA VAL A 277 21.12 1.80 11.08
C VAL A 277 22.44 1.68 10.32
N LEU A 278 22.55 2.33 9.16
CA LEU A 278 23.74 2.24 8.33
C LEU A 278 24.95 2.89 8.98
N ASN A 279 24.78 4.04 9.64
CA ASN A 279 25.89 4.68 10.36
C ASN A 279 26.27 3.91 11.64
N GLN A 280 25.33 3.23 12.29
CA GLN A 280 25.64 2.33 13.39
C GLN A 280 26.48 1.11 12.94
N LYS A 281 26.30 0.68 11.68
CA LYS A 281 26.99 -0.48 11.11
C LYS A 281 28.33 -0.15 10.44
N TYR A 282 28.42 1.01 9.78
CA TYR A 282 29.54 1.37 8.90
C TYR A 282 30.24 2.68 9.26
N GLY A 283 29.69 3.46 10.20
CA GLY A 283 30.30 4.69 10.70
C GLY A 283 31.50 4.37 11.59
N ASP A 284 32.54 5.19 11.50
CA ASP A 284 33.70 5.08 12.37
C ASP A 284 33.31 5.51 13.80
N LEU A 285 34.02 5.00 14.81
CA LEU A 285 33.79 5.44 16.20
C LEU A 285 34.23 6.89 16.38
N ALA A 286 33.43 7.62 17.14
CA ALA A 286 33.75 8.95 17.63
C ALA A 286 34.89 8.89 18.66
N SER A 287 35.44 10.04 19.03
CA SER A 287 36.51 10.16 20.03
C SER A 287 36.17 9.61 21.41
N ASP A 288 34.87 9.49 21.74
CA ASP A 288 34.41 8.84 22.98
C ASP A 288 34.49 7.31 22.95
N GLY A 289 34.79 6.70 21.79
CA GLY A 289 34.90 5.26 21.60
C GLY A 289 33.57 4.49 21.67
N VAL A 290 32.43 5.19 21.74
CA VAL A 290 31.10 4.59 21.94
C VAL A 290 30.13 4.99 20.83
N ALA A 291 30.04 6.28 20.52
CA ALA A 291 29.16 6.77 19.47
C ALA A 291 29.78 6.49 18.10
N HIS A 292 28.96 6.18 17.10
CA HIS A 292 29.41 6.17 15.71
C HIS A 292 29.26 7.56 15.09
N LEU A 293 30.11 7.91 14.14
CA LEU A 293 30.01 9.13 13.36
C LEU A 293 29.06 8.95 12.16
N LYS A 294 28.41 10.03 11.72
CA LYS A 294 27.62 10.06 10.48
C LYS A 294 28.53 10.08 9.25
N LYS A 295 28.99 8.91 8.84
CA LYS A 295 29.76 8.68 7.61
C LYS A 295 28.89 8.76 6.36
N LEU A 296 27.70 8.17 6.42
CA LEU A 296 26.70 8.23 5.36
C LEU A 296 25.74 9.38 5.64
N THR A 297 25.60 10.26 4.66
CA THR A 297 24.80 11.48 4.72
C THR A 297 24.04 11.67 3.40
N PRO A 298 23.02 12.54 3.35
CA PRO A 298 22.33 12.85 2.10
C PRO A 298 23.24 13.33 0.97
N ALA A 299 24.37 13.96 1.29
CA ALA A 299 25.32 14.45 0.29
C ALA A 299 26.09 13.34 -0.45
N ASN A 300 26.19 12.13 0.12
CA ASN A 300 26.97 11.03 -0.45
C ASN A 300 26.18 9.73 -0.65
N THR A 301 24.87 9.75 -0.40
CA THR A 301 23.99 8.58 -0.48
C THR A 301 22.86 8.82 -1.46
N ILE A 302 22.68 7.90 -2.41
CA ILE A 302 21.53 7.93 -3.31
C ILE A 302 20.31 7.43 -2.53
N VAL A 303 19.24 8.20 -2.53
CA VAL A 303 17.95 7.77 -1.97
C VAL A 303 16.87 7.89 -3.03
N ILE A 304 16.27 6.76 -3.40
CA ILE A 304 15.12 6.71 -4.30
C ILE A 304 13.86 6.52 -3.47
N ALA A 305 13.00 7.54 -3.45
CA ALA A 305 11.65 7.40 -2.92
C ALA A 305 10.81 6.61 -3.93
N SER A 306 10.36 5.44 -3.52
CA SER A 306 9.64 4.49 -4.36
C SER A 306 8.59 3.71 -3.56
N SER A 307 7.62 3.16 -4.29
CA SER A 307 6.75 2.03 -4.00
C SER A 307 5.63 2.03 -5.07
N VAL A 308 4.49 1.42 -4.78
CA VAL A 308 3.30 1.35 -5.65
C VAL A 308 2.03 1.72 -4.88
N SER A 309 0.98 2.18 -5.56
CA SER A 309 -0.33 2.50 -4.94
C SER A 309 -0.23 3.56 -3.84
N ASN A 310 -0.83 3.34 -2.66
CA ASN A 310 -0.66 4.20 -1.49
C ASN A 310 0.82 4.43 -1.11
N GLY A 311 1.69 3.43 -1.33
CA GLY A 311 3.12 3.57 -1.08
C GLY A 311 3.78 4.54 -2.06
N ALA A 312 3.34 4.54 -3.31
CA ALA A 312 3.77 5.51 -4.32
C ALA A 312 3.29 6.93 -3.99
N GLY A 313 2.05 7.08 -3.52
CA GLY A 313 1.52 8.33 -2.98
C GLY A 313 2.36 8.87 -1.83
N ALA A 314 2.70 8.00 -0.88
CA ALA A 314 3.55 8.33 0.26
C ALA A 314 4.97 8.75 -0.18
N ALA A 315 5.54 8.11 -1.19
CA ALA A 315 6.84 8.47 -1.76
C ALA A 315 6.83 9.85 -2.43
N LEU A 316 5.78 10.18 -3.19
CA LEU A 316 5.58 11.53 -3.73
C LEU A 316 5.43 12.55 -2.60
N ALA A 317 4.57 12.27 -1.62
CA ALA A 317 4.36 13.14 -0.46
C ALA A 317 5.68 13.40 0.30
N ALA A 318 6.51 12.38 0.48
CA ALA A 318 7.82 12.50 1.11
C ALA A 318 8.74 13.44 0.31
N ALA A 319 8.80 13.28 -1.01
CA ALA A 319 9.63 14.11 -1.87
C ALA A 319 9.18 15.59 -1.90
N GLU A 320 7.87 15.85 -1.81
CA GLU A 320 7.33 17.21 -1.66
C GLU A 320 7.63 17.83 -0.29
N GLN A 321 7.69 17.01 0.76
CA GLN A 321 7.89 17.45 2.15
C GLN A 321 9.38 17.46 2.58
N ASP A 322 10.28 16.89 1.77
CA ASP A 322 11.69 16.77 2.09
C ASP A 322 12.41 18.12 2.08
N THR A 323 12.70 18.61 3.27
CA THR A 323 13.46 19.85 3.53
C THR A 323 14.92 19.59 3.91
N GLN A 324 15.29 18.33 4.14
CA GLN A 324 16.63 17.93 4.56
C GLN A 324 17.48 17.40 3.39
N GLY A 325 16.90 17.34 2.19
CA GLY A 325 17.53 16.78 0.99
C GLY A 325 17.75 15.27 1.11
N LEU A 326 16.96 14.58 1.93
CA LEU A 326 17.07 13.14 2.14
C LEU A 326 16.82 12.35 0.85
N ILE A 327 15.95 12.82 -0.04
CA ILE A 327 15.51 12.12 -1.24
C ILE A 327 16.23 12.68 -2.47
N SER A 328 16.92 11.81 -3.21
CA SER A 328 17.63 12.17 -4.44
C SER A 328 16.72 12.14 -5.68
N GLY A 329 15.75 11.23 -5.74
CA GLY A 329 14.82 11.08 -6.86
C GLY A 329 13.63 10.18 -6.55
N VAL A 330 12.65 10.13 -7.46
CA VAL A 330 11.38 9.41 -7.27
C VAL A 330 11.08 8.48 -8.44
N ALA A 331 10.83 7.21 -8.17
CA ALA A 331 10.33 6.27 -9.17
C ALA A 331 9.19 5.45 -8.58
N VAL A 332 7.98 5.63 -9.09
CA VAL A 332 6.77 5.06 -8.51
C VAL A 332 5.85 4.50 -9.58
N ALA A 333 5.04 3.52 -9.20
CA ALA A 333 3.93 3.09 -10.04
C ALA A 333 2.59 3.45 -9.38
N GLU A 334 1.60 3.75 -10.22
CA GLU A 334 0.17 3.82 -9.87
C GLU A 334 -0.14 4.58 -8.57
N PRO A 335 0.36 5.82 -8.40
CA PRO A 335 0.26 6.53 -7.13
C PRO A 335 -1.18 6.83 -6.74
N GLU A 336 -1.53 6.52 -5.48
CA GLU A 336 -2.67 7.16 -4.83
C GLU A 336 -2.24 8.55 -4.41
N VAL A 337 -2.65 9.56 -5.17
CA VAL A 337 -2.28 10.95 -4.90
C VAL A 337 -3.46 11.84 -5.20
N GLN A 338 -3.74 12.75 -4.28
CA GLN A 338 -4.86 13.68 -4.34
C GLN A 338 -4.32 15.10 -4.38
N LEU A 339 -4.81 15.90 -5.31
CA LEU A 339 -4.25 17.24 -5.58
C LEU A 339 -5.22 18.32 -5.15
N ALA A 340 -4.66 19.45 -4.71
CA ALA A 340 -5.45 20.65 -4.53
C ALA A 340 -6.21 21.00 -5.83
N PRO A 341 -7.50 21.39 -5.76
CA PRO A 341 -8.26 21.82 -6.94
C PRO A 341 -7.57 22.99 -7.65
N ASP A 342 -7.27 22.82 -8.94
CA ASP A 342 -6.71 23.89 -9.77
C ASP A 342 -7.31 23.88 -11.18
N ALA A 343 -8.21 24.84 -11.45
CA ALA A 343 -8.94 24.94 -12.71
C ALA A 343 -8.08 25.38 -13.91
N ARG A 344 -6.81 25.77 -13.69
CA ARG A 344 -5.89 26.12 -14.79
C ARG A 344 -5.54 24.88 -15.61
N LEU A 345 -5.48 23.71 -14.98
CA LEU A 345 -5.11 22.47 -15.63
C LEU A 345 -6.25 21.97 -16.52
N SER A 346 -5.90 21.49 -17.70
CA SER A 346 -6.77 20.65 -18.52
C SER A 346 -6.03 19.41 -18.98
N ILE A 347 -6.75 18.30 -19.12
CA ILE A 347 -6.23 17.02 -19.61
C ILE A 347 -7.07 16.62 -20.82
N VAL A 348 -6.43 16.46 -21.97
CA VAL A 348 -7.05 16.10 -23.24
C VAL A 348 -6.60 14.71 -23.66
N ARG A 349 -7.55 13.86 -24.02
CA ARG A 349 -7.33 12.57 -24.69
C ARG A 349 -8.42 12.36 -25.74
N GLY A 350 -8.03 12.21 -27.00
CA GLY A 350 -8.98 12.13 -28.10
C GLY A 350 -9.91 13.35 -28.10
N THR A 351 -11.22 13.12 -28.05
CA THR A 351 -12.25 14.16 -27.96
C THR A 351 -12.65 14.54 -26.53
N THR A 352 -12.09 13.87 -25.52
CA THR A 352 -12.41 14.10 -24.12
C THR A 352 -11.48 15.14 -23.52
N THR A 353 -12.05 16.17 -22.90
CA THR A 353 -11.31 17.16 -22.09
C THR A 353 -11.83 17.13 -20.66
N LEU A 354 -10.93 16.93 -19.69
CA LEU A 354 -11.19 17.08 -18.26
C LEU A 354 -10.51 18.35 -17.77
N VAL A 355 -11.25 19.23 -17.10
CA VAL A 355 -10.73 20.46 -16.51
C VAL A 355 -10.52 20.24 -15.01
N GLY A 356 -9.39 20.72 -14.50
CA GLY A 356 -9.03 20.61 -13.09
C GLY A 356 -8.13 19.43 -12.77
N THR A 357 -7.95 19.19 -11.47
CA THR A 357 -7.04 18.17 -10.92
C THR A 357 -7.71 16.84 -10.59
N GLY A 358 -8.94 16.64 -11.08
CA GLY A 358 -9.70 15.40 -10.89
C GLY A 358 -10.44 15.33 -9.55
N LYS A 359 -10.74 14.10 -9.13
CA LYS A 359 -11.51 13.79 -7.92
C LYS A 359 -10.62 13.23 -6.83
N GLN A 360 -10.96 13.55 -5.58
CA GLN A 360 -10.34 12.96 -4.40
C GLN A 360 -10.78 11.50 -4.20
N LEU A 361 -9.94 10.70 -3.54
CA LEU A 361 -10.10 9.26 -3.33
C LEU A 361 -11.51 8.90 -2.86
N LEU A 362 -11.95 9.48 -1.73
CA LEU A 362 -13.26 9.15 -1.19
C LEU A 362 -14.41 9.65 -2.07
N ASP A 363 -14.24 10.73 -2.86
CA ASP A 363 -15.26 11.18 -3.81
C ASP A 363 -15.52 10.13 -4.87
N TYR A 364 -14.48 9.66 -5.57
CA TYR A 364 -14.68 8.66 -6.62
C TYR A 364 -14.95 7.26 -6.06
N PHE A 365 -14.40 6.85 -4.90
CA PHE A 365 -14.75 5.55 -4.31
C PHE A 365 -16.20 5.48 -3.82
N THR A 366 -16.76 6.55 -3.26
CA THR A 366 -18.19 6.56 -2.87
C THR A 366 -19.11 6.60 -4.08
N LEU A 367 -18.70 7.27 -5.16
CA LEU A 367 -19.41 7.23 -6.43
C LEU A 367 -19.37 5.82 -7.05
N ALA A 368 -18.20 5.19 -7.08
CA ALA A 368 -18.02 3.81 -7.53
C ALA A 368 -18.85 2.82 -6.71
N ASN A 369 -18.86 2.97 -5.38
CA ASN A 369 -19.64 2.12 -4.48
C ASN A 369 -21.15 2.16 -4.77
N LEU A 370 -21.64 3.31 -5.26
CA LEU A 370 -23.02 3.43 -5.73
C LEU A 370 -23.22 2.73 -7.07
N LEU A 371 -22.40 3.08 -8.07
CA LEU A 371 -22.68 2.81 -9.49
C LEU A 371 -22.14 1.47 -9.99
N GLN A 372 -20.99 1.00 -9.52
CA GLN A 372 -20.29 -0.17 -10.08
C GLN A 372 -21.12 -1.45 -10.13
N PRO A 373 -21.92 -1.82 -9.12
CA PRO A 373 -22.71 -3.06 -9.21
C PRO A 373 -23.68 -3.02 -10.38
N CYS A 374 -24.30 -1.87 -10.63
CA CYS A 374 -25.20 -1.69 -11.76
C CYS A 374 -24.44 -1.59 -13.09
N ALA A 375 -23.38 -0.79 -13.14
CA ALA A 375 -22.54 -0.62 -14.32
C ALA A 375 -21.92 -1.95 -14.79
N ALA A 376 -21.55 -2.83 -13.86
CA ALA A 376 -20.98 -4.14 -14.15
C ALA A 376 -21.86 -5.01 -15.07
N LEU A 377 -23.18 -4.79 -15.09
CA LEU A 377 -24.13 -5.51 -15.96
C LEU A 377 -24.01 -5.15 -17.45
N VAL A 378 -23.25 -4.11 -17.81
CA VAL A 378 -22.90 -3.80 -19.21
C VAL A 378 -21.85 -4.78 -19.75
N SER A 379 -21.06 -5.41 -18.87
CA SER A 379 -19.96 -6.29 -19.28
C SER A 379 -20.46 -7.41 -20.20
N PRO A 380 -19.78 -7.68 -21.33
CA PRO A 380 -20.18 -8.75 -22.23
C PRO A 380 -20.00 -10.12 -21.56
N SER A 381 -20.76 -11.12 -22.00
CA SER A 381 -20.65 -12.50 -21.48
C SER A 381 -19.27 -13.14 -21.70
N THR A 382 -18.47 -12.60 -22.62
CA THR A 382 -17.07 -12.99 -22.84
C THR A 382 -16.15 -12.54 -21.71
N ASN A 383 -16.57 -11.57 -20.88
CA ASN A 383 -15.89 -11.24 -19.64
C ASN A 383 -16.27 -12.24 -18.54
N VAL A 384 -15.55 -13.37 -18.53
CA VAL A 384 -15.81 -14.48 -17.60
C VAL A 384 -15.53 -14.15 -16.13
N PHE A 385 -14.85 -13.04 -15.83
CA PHE A 385 -14.57 -12.60 -14.45
C PHE A 385 -15.56 -11.56 -13.96
N ASN A 386 -16.85 -11.82 -14.17
CA ASN A 386 -17.91 -11.03 -13.59
C ASN A 386 -18.23 -11.57 -12.18
N THR A 387 -17.83 -10.82 -11.16
CA THR A 387 -17.88 -11.27 -9.75
C THR A 387 -19.13 -10.81 -9.00
N VAL A 388 -19.97 -9.96 -9.61
CA VAL A 388 -21.21 -9.49 -8.98
C VAL A 388 -22.37 -10.43 -9.29
N ASN A 389 -23.28 -10.59 -8.35
CA ASN A 389 -24.52 -11.32 -8.55
C ASN A 389 -25.48 -10.47 -9.38
N ALA A 390 -25.87 -10.97 -10.56
CA ALA A 390 -26.68 -10.21 -11.51
C ALA A 390 -28.06 -9.80 -10.97
N ALA A 391 -28.69 -10.62 -10.11
CA ALA A 391 -29.98 -10.31 -9.52
C ALA A 391 -29.86 -9.18 -8.48
N ILE A 392 -28.87 -9.26 -7.58
CA ILE A 392 -28.61 -8.22 -6.58
C ILE A 392 -28.17 -6.91 -7.26
N ALA A 393 -27.35 -7.00 -8.30
CA ALA A 393 -26.97 -5.86 -9.14
C ALA A 393 -28.17 -5.21 -9.84
N GLY A 394 -29.13 -6.00 -10.33
CA GLY A 394 -30.38 -5.49 -10.91
C GLY A 394 -31.25 -4.75 -9.89
N ASN A 395 -31.31 -5.25 -8.65
CA ASN A 395 -31.96 -4.55 -7.54
C ASN A 395 -31.25 -3.22 -7.23
N ARG A 396 -29.91 -3.23 -7.22
CA ARG A 396 -29.12 -1.99 -7.09
C ARG A 396 -29.44 -0.99 -8.19
N CYS A 397 -29.52 -1.40 -9.46
CA CYS A 397 -29.93 -0.51 -10.56
C CYS A 397 -31.30 0.14 -10.29
N SER A 398 -32.28 -0.67 -9.87
CA SER A 398 -33.62 -0.18 -9.55
C SER A 398 -33.59 0.84 -8.40
N ALA A 399 -32.80 0.59 -7.36
CA ALA A 399 -32.63 1.50 -6.23
C ALA A 399 -31.94 2.81 -6.64
N LEU A 400 -30.90 2.77 -7.47
CA LEU A 400 -30.22 3.96 -7.99
C LEU A 400 -31.18 4.84 -8.83
N LYS A 401 -31.99 4.22 -9.68
CA LYS A 401 -33.03 4.91 -10.45
C LYS A 401 -34.06 5.55 -9.53
N ALA A 402 -34.55 4.83 -8.51
CA ALA A 402 -35.53 5.34 -7.56
C ALA A 402 -35.00 6.56 -6.77
N ASN A 403 -33.68 6.63 -6.57
CA ASN A 403 -33.00 7.78 -5.95
C ASN A 403 -32.60 8.88 -6.95
N GLY A 404 -32.98 8.76 -8.23
CA GLY A 404 -32.68 9.76 -9.27
C GLY A 404 -31.20 9.84 -9.68
N LEU A 405 -30.40 8.83 -9.34
CA LEU A 405 -28.96 8.83 -9.62
C LEU A 405 -28.62 8.33 -11.03
N ILE A 406 -29.52 7.56 -11.65
CA ILE A 406 -29.40 7.04 -13.02
C ILE A 406 -30.76 7.05 -13.72
N THR A 407 -30.75 6.88 -15.03
CA THR A 407 -31.96 6.85 -15.88
C THR A 407 -32.15 5.49 -16.56
N GLY A 408 -33.35 5.22 -17.06
CA GLY A 408 -33.65 4.01 -17.85
C GLY A 408 -34.93 3.30 -17.41
N THR A 409 -35.64 2.71 -18.36
CA THR A 409 -36.87 1.93 -18.15
C THR A 409 -36.59 0.44 -17.97
N THR A 410 -35.50 -0.06 -18.56
CA THR A 410 -35.04 -1.45 -18.41
C THR A 410 -33.76 -1.54 -17.57
N THR A 411 -33.44 -2.73 -17.03
CA THR A 411 -32.17 -2.96 -16.32
C THR A 411 -30.96 -2.70 -17.21
N ALA A 412 -31.03 -3.01 -18.51
CA ALA A 412 -29.95 -2.75 -19.45
C ALA A 412 -29.72 -1.25 -19.66
N GLU A 413 -30.79 -0.45 -19.80
CA GLU A 413 -30.69 1.01 -19.89
C GLU A 413 -30.13 1.64 -18.61
N GLN A 414 -30.52 1.11 -17.44
CA GLN A 414 -29.99 1.55 -16.14
C GLN A 414 -28.50 1.23 -16.00
N ALA A 415 -28.09 0.01 -16.38
CA ALA A 415 -26.69 -0.39 -16.38
C ALA A 415 -25.84 0.50 -17.31
N ALA A 416 -26.33 0.77 -18.52
CA ALA A 416 -25.69 1.68 -19.46
C ALA A 416 -25.58 3.12 -18.90
N SER A 417 -26.64 3.62 -18.24
CA SER A 417 -26.63 4.91 -17.57
C SER A 417 -25.59 4.98 -16.44
N ALA A 418 -25.49 3.93 -15.62
CA ALA A 418 -24.49 3.82 -14.56
C ALA A 418 -23.05 3.79 -15.10
N MET A 419 -22.80 3.02 -16.18
CA MET A 419 -21.49 2.97 -16.83
C MET A 419 -21.13 4.33 -17.46
N ALA A 420 -22.07 4.97 -18.15
CA ALA A 420 -21.86 6.30 -18.72
C ALA A 420 -21.53 7.34 -17.64
N ALA A 421 -22.15 7.25 -16.46
CA ALA A 421 -21.82 8.13 -15.33
C ALA A 421 -20.41 7.90 -14.77
N LEU A 422 -19.94 6.64 -14.71
CA LEU A 422 -18.54 6.35 -14.35
C LEU A 422 -17.57 6.90 -15.41
N VAL A 423 -17.81 6.65 -16.70
CA VAL A 423 -16.94 7.17 -17.76
C VAL A 423 -16.92 8.70 -17.76
N ALA A 424 -18.08 9.34 -17.63
CA ALA A 424 -18.20 10.80 -17.55
C ALA A 424 -17.50 11.38 -16.29
N ALA A 425 -17.45 10.63 -15.20
CA ALA A 425 -16.72 11.06 -14.00
C ALA A 425 -15.21 11.03 -14.21
N GLY A 426 -14.68 10.11 -15.03
CA GLY A 426 -13.25 10.04 -15.39
C GLY A 426 -12.66 8.62 -15.52
N TRP A 427 -13.42 7.56 -15.26
CA TRP A 427 -12.95 6.19 -15.55
C TRP A 427 -12.73 6.02 -17.06
N GLN A 428 -11.65 5.32 -17.42
CA GLN A 428 -11.33 5.11 -18.83
C GLN A 428 -12.24 4.02 -19.43
N PRO A 429 -12.70 4.16 -20.69
CA PRO A 429 -13.51 3.13 -21.34
C PRO A 429 -12.87 1.73 -21.31
N GLU A 430 -11.55 1.64 -21.39
CA GLU A 430 -10.77 0.41 -21.31
C GLU A 430 -10.81 -0.29 -19.95
N SER A 431 -11.34 0.37 -18.93
CA SER A 431 -11.54 -0.17 -17.58
C SER A 431 -12.97 -0.68 -17.31
N SER A 432 -13.89 -0.51 -18.27
CA SER A 432 -15.33 -0.80 -18.08
C SER A 432 -15.62 -2.24 -17.67
N ASP A 433 -14.89 -3.20 -18.22
CA ASP A 433 -15.07 -4.62 -17.90
C ASP A 433 -14.48 -5.02 -16.54
N LEU A 434 -13.72 -4.14 -15.89
CA LEU A 434 -13.05 -4.42 -14.61
C LEU A 434 -13.88 -3.95 -13.40
N GLN A 435 -14.98 -3.23 -13.65
CA GLN A 435 -15.82 -2.61 -12.60
C GLN A 435 -16.40 -3.66 -11.64
N ALA A 436 -16.81 -4.84 -12.14
CA ALA A 436 -17.37 -5.92 -11.32
C ALA A 436 -16.37 -6.40 -10.24
N SER A 437 -15.17 -6.78 -10.67
CA SER A 437 -14.08 -7.20 -9.78
C SER A 437 -13.65 -6.13 -8.78
N HIS A 438 -13.58 -4.87 -9.21
CA HIS A 438 -13.19 -3.79 -8.31
C HIS A 438 -14.24 -3.55 -7.22
N TYR A 439 -15.53 -3.61 -7.60
CA TYR A 439 -16.61 -3.55 -6.63
C TYR A 439 -16.50 -4.66 -5.57
N SER A 440 -16.35 -5.91 -6.03
CA SER A 440 -16.34 -7.08 -5.16
C SER A 440 -15.14 -7.14 -4.22
N PHE A 441 -13.98 -6.63 -4.62
CA PHE A 441 -12.73 -6.82 -3.88
C PHE A 441 -12.17 -5.55 -3.21
N ALA A 442 -12.55 -4.34 -3.62
CA ALA A 442 -11.86 -3.13 -3.17
C ALA A 442 -12.77 -1.95 -2.82
N THR A 443 -13.86 -1.74 -3.55
CA THR A 443 -14.58 -0.45 -3.52
C THR A 443 -15.17 -0.11 -2.15
N LEU A 444 -16.03 -0.96 -1.60
CA LEU A 444 -16.58 -0.73 -0.25
C LEU A 444 -15.50 -0.77 0.84
N PRO A 445 -14.57 -1.76 0.87
CA PRO A 445 -13.45 -1.77 1.80
C PRO A 445 -12.74 -0.41 1.90
N VAL A 446 -12.36 0.17 0.76
CA VAL A 446 -11.68 1.47 0.68
C VAL A 446 -12.62 2.60 1.11
N ALA A 447 -13.83 2.70 0.53
CA ALA A 447 -14.76 3.77 0.85
C ALA A 447 -15.07 3.84 2.36
N LEU A 448 -15.31 2.70 3.00
CA LEU A 448 -15.62 2.63 4.41
C LEU A 448 -14.43 2.96 5.30
N THR A 449 -13.25 2.38 5.02
CA THR A 449 -12.05 2.64 5.84
C THR A 449 -11.62 4.10 5.75
N TYR A 450 -11.63 4.69 4.55
CA TYR A 450 -11.21 6.08 4.38
C TYR A 450 -12.24 7.08 4.92
N ALA A 451 -13.55 6.79 4.83
CA ALA A 451 -14.55 7.60 5.51
C ALA A 451 -14.33 7.62 7.03
N ASN A 452 -14.00 6.46 7.62
CA ASN A 452 -13.69 6.39 9.06
C ASN A 452 -12.42 7.19 9.40
N THR A 453 -11.34 7.05 8.63
CA THR A 453 -10.06 7.70 8.95
C THR A 453 -10.10 9.22 8.75
N TYR A 454 -10.71 9.72 7.66
CA TYR A 454 -10.81 11.17 7.42
C TYR A 454 -11.67 11.86 8.47
N GLY A 455 -12.77 11.22 8.87
CA GLY A 455 -13.56 11.70 9.99
C GLY A 455 -13.00 11.35 11.37
N ARG A 456 -11.88 10.61 11.49
CA ARG A 456 -11.31 10.17 12.78
C ARG A 456 -12.32 9.45 13.67
N PHE A 457 -13.18 8.63 13.07
CA PHE A 457 -14.18 7.84 13.78
C PHE A 457 -13.53 6.72 14.58
N GLY A 458 -14.08 6.45 15.77
CA GLY A 458 -13.77 5.27 16.56
C GLY A 458 -14.68 4.11 16.18
N VAL A 459 -14.34 2.89 16.62
CA VAL A 459 -15.16 1.70 16.32
C VAL A 459 -16.58 1.78 16.87
N ALA A 460 -16.78 2.51 17.98
CA ALA A 460 -18.09 2.68 18.59
C ALA A 460 -19.06 3.52 17.75
N ASP A 461 -18.54 4.34 16.82
CA ASP A 461 -19.37 5.22 15.99
C ASP A 461 -20.21 4.43 14.98
N ASN A 462 -19.82 3.18 14.64
CA ASN A 462 -20.48 2.33 13.63
C ASN A 462 -20.89 3.13 12.38
N LEU A 463 -19.94 3.88 11.81
CA LEU A 463 -20.20 4.87 10.77
C LEU A 463 -21.09 4.29 9.66
N CYS A 464 -22.18 4.98 9.33
CA CYS A 464 -23.19 4.55 8.33
C CYS A 464 -23.84 3.17 8.60
N GLY A 465 -23.80 2.70 9.85
CA GLY A 465 -24.34 1.38 10.24
C GLY A 465 -23.39 0.21 9.97
N PHE A 466 -22.13 0.48 9.61
CA PHE A 466 -21.16 -0.58 9.36
C PHE A 466 -20.41 -0.98 10.62
N SER A 467 -20.04 -2.26 10.69
CA SER A 467 -19.06 -2.79 11.64
C SER A 467 -18.22 -3.90 11.01
N TYR A 468 -17.24 -4.42 11.76
CA TYR A 468 -16.40 -5.54 11.32
C TYR A 468 -16.57 -6.74 12.26
N ALA A 469 -16.84 -7.92 11.69
CA ALA A 469 -17.03 -9.17 12.43
C ALA A 469 -16.62 -10.38 11.58
N ALA A 470 -16.32 -11.51 12.22
CA ALA A 470 -16.42 -12.79 11.53
C ALA A 470 -17.90 -13.12 11.30
N THR A 471 -18.24 -13.76 10.19
CA THR A 471 -19.63 -14.11 9.85
C THR A 471 -19.78 -15.61 9.63
N GLY A 472 -20.92 -16.16 10.03
CA GLY A 472 -21.22 -17.59 9.88
C GLY A 472 -21.23 -18.01 8.41
N ALA A 473 -20.78 -19.24 8.13
CA ALA A 473 -20.94 -19.86 6.82
C ALA A 473 -22.43 -19.92 6.44
N ALA A 474 -22.74 -19.85 5.14
CA ALA A 474 -24.12 -19.89 4.66
C ALA A 474 -24.90 -21.16 5.10
N THR A 475 -24.19 -22.22 5.47
CA THR A 475 -24.75 -23.50 5.94
C THR A 475 -24.80 -23.63 7.47
N SER A 476 -24.43 -22.60 8.23
CA SER A 476 -24.44 -22.64 9.70
C SER A 476 -25.83 -22.31 10.29
N ALA A 477 -26.00 -22.48 11.59
CA ALA A 477 -27.22 -22.07 12.31
C ALA A 477 -27.43 -20.54 12.34
N THR A 478 -26.38 -19.76 12.07
CA THR A 478 -26.39 -18.29 12.03
C THR A 478 -25.78 -17.82 10.70
N PRO A 479 -26.42 -18.14 9.56
CA PRO A 479 -25.80 -17.95 8.26
C PRO A 479 -25.58 -16.47 7.99
N LEU A 480 -24.33 -16.10 7.66
CA LEU A 480 -23.92 -14.74 7.31
C LEU A 480 -24.03 -13.70 8.45
N ALA A 481 -24.57 -14.07 9.61
CA ALA A 481 -24.63 -13.24 10.79
C ALA A 481 -23.29 -13.21 11.54
N PRO A 482 -23.00 -12.17 12.34
CA PRO A 482 -21.81 -12.11 13.18
C PRO A 482 -21.69 -13.30 14.13
N VAL A 483 -20.50 -13.89 14.19
CA VAL A 483 -20.16 -15.03 15.06
C VAL A 483 -18.79 -14.82 15.72
N PRO A 484 -18.46 -15.55 16.79
CA PRO A 484 -17.10 -15.57 17.31
C PRO A 484 -16.10 -15.98 16.21
N ALA A 485 -14.98 -15.26 16.13
CA ALA A 485 -13.94 -15.58 15.16
C ALA A 485 -13.15 -16.83 15.56
N SER A 486 -12.60 -17.53 14.57
CA SER A 486 -11.67 -18.64 14.82
C SER A 486 -10.39 -18.12 15.48
N ALA A 487 -10.04 -18.70 16.63
CA ALA A 487 -8.81 -18.37 17.35
C ALA A 487 -7.56 -18.59 16.48
N ALA A 488 -7.54 -19.64 15.66
CA ALA A 488 -6.41 -19.94 14.76
C ALA A 488 -6.27 -18.93 13.62
N VAL A 489 -7.40 -18.49 13.04
CA VAL A 489 -7.39 -17.44 12.00
C VAL A 489 -6.93 -16.12 12.60
N LEU A 490 -7.38 -15.79 13.81
CA LEU A 490 -6.92 -14.59 14.51
C LEU A 490 -5.43 -14.67 14.87
N ALA A 491 -4.94 -15.79 15.37
CA ALA A 491 -3.53 -15.96 15.74
C ALA A 491 -2.59 -15.77 14.54
N THR A 492 -3.03 -16.17 13.34
CA THR A 492 -2.28 -16.01 12.08
C THR A 492 -2.61 -14.72 11.32
N SER A 493 -3.46 -13.85 11.87
CA SER A 493 -3.98 -12.65 11.18
C SER A 493 -2.89 -11.67 10.75
N PHE A 494 -1.77 -11.58 11.47
CA PHE A 494 -0.63 -10.76 11.05
C PHE A 494 -0.09 -11.16 9.68
N GLY A 495 0.04 -12.47 9.44
CA GLY A 495 0.57 -13.01 8.20
C GLY A 495 -0.41 -13.03 7.04
N THR A 496 -1.72 -12.93 7.31
CA THR A 496 -2.78 -13.08 6.29
C THR A 496 -3.57 -11.81 6.01
N SER A 497 -3.45 -10.79 6.86
CA SER A 497 -4.20 -9.55 6.70
C SER A 497 -3.60 -8.64 5.63
N ASN A 498 -4.49 -8.02 4.85
CA ASN A 498 -4.22 -6.91 3.93
C ASN A 498 -4.48 -5.52 4.58
N GLY A 499 -4.87 -5.47 5.86
CA GLY A 499 -5.16 -4.25 6.61
C GLY A 499 -6.56 -3.65 6.45
N VAL A 500 -7.37 -4.12 5.48
CA VAL A 500 -8.76 -3.65 5.26
C VAL A 500 -9.70 -4.85 5.10
N PRO A 501 -10.71 -5.01 5.97
CA PRO A 501 -11.72 -6.05 5.79
C PRO A 501 -12.47 -5.94 4.44
N PRO A 502 -12.78 -7.06 3.75
CA PRO A 502 -12.59 -8.44 4.20
C PRO A 502 -11.13 -8.89 4.29
N THR A 503 -10.74 -9.43 5.45
CA THR A 503 -9.35 -9.79 5.76
C THR A 503 -9.25 -10.70 6.96
N ALA A 504 -8.37 -11.71 6.95
CA ALA A 504 -8.16 -12.63 8.08
C ALA A 504 -9.49 -13.14 8.73
N GLY A 505 -10.48 -13.51 7.91
CA GLY A 505 -11.80 -13.97 8.37
C GLY A 505 -12.74 -12.90 8.93
N ILE A 506 -12.31 -11.65 8.97
CA ILE A 506 -13.10 -10.47 9.37
C ILE A 506 -13.76 -9.90 8.12
N ASN A 507 -15.07 -9.69 8.18
CA ASN A 507 -15.89 -9.18 7.08
C ASN A 507 -16.54 -7.84 7.44
N ILE A 508 -17.10 -7.18 6.43
CA ILE A 508 -17.94 -5.99 6.59
C ILE A 508 -19.36 -6.43 6.92
N VAL A 509 -19.94 -5.87 7.98
CA VAL A 509 -21.29 -6.16 8.44
C VAL A 509 -22.15 -4.90 8.33
N ASN A 510 -23.34 -5.07 7.76
CA ASN A 510 -24.41 -4.08 7.85
C ASN A 510 -25.21 -4.34 9.12
N ASN A 511 -25.06 -3.49 10.13
CA ASN A 511 -25.80 -3.61 11.39
C ASN A 511 -27.30 -3.33 11.21
N ASN A 512 -27.68 -2.59 10.17
CA ASN A 512 -29.04 -2.12 9.91
C ASN A 512 -29.81 -3.05 8.95
N SER A 513 -29.28 -4.24 8.68
CA SER A 513 -29.96 -5.24 7.85
C SER A 513 -31.30 -5.65 8.47
N VAL A 514 -32.34 -5.79 7.64
CA VAL A 514 -33.66 -6.27 8.09
C VAL A 514 -33.49 -7.68 8.69
N GLY A 515 -34.02 -7.87 9.90
CA GLY A 515 -33.88 -9.12 10.66
C GLY A 515 -32.64 -9.21 11.55
N GLY A 516 -31.75 -8.21 11.52
CA GLY A 516 -30.54 -8.12 12.33
C GLY A 516 -29.25 -8.07 11.50
N PRO A 517 -28.08 -7.87 12.15
CA PRO A 517 -26.82 -7.67 11.44
C PRO A 517 -26.41 -8.85 10.56
N LEU A 518 -26.02 -8.58 9.32
CA LEU A 518 -25.56 -9.58 8.34
C LEU A 518 -24.31 -9.10 7.60
N LEU A 519 -23.58 -10.05 6.99
CA LEU A 519 -22.59 -9.78 5.96
C LEU A 519 -23.14 -8.77 4.95
N ASP A 520 -22.45 -7.66 4.76
CA ASP A 520 -22.94 -6.52 3.99
C ASP A 520 -23.46 -6.91 2.59
N ALA A 521 -22.66 -7.65 1.83
CA ALA A 521 -22.98 -8.04 0.46
C ALA A 521 -24.22 -8.93 0.32
N ALA A 522 -24.68 -9.56 1.41
CA ALA A 522 -25.86 -10.41 1.45
C ALA A 522 -26.98 -9.83 2.34
N SER A 523 -26.77 -8.64 2.88
CA SER A 523 -27.69 -7.97 3.80
C SER A 523 -28.97 -7.51 3.09
N LEU A 524 -30.00 -7.27 3.90
CA LEU A 524 -31.33 -6.92 3.44
C LEU A 524 -31.63 -5.45 3.74
N SER A 525 -31.88 -4.68 2.68
CA SER A 525 -32.44 -3.32 2.78
C SER A 525 -33.94 -3.38 3.13
N VAL A 526 -34.52 -2.21 3.41
CA VAL A 526 -35.96 -2.06 3.69
C VAL A 526 -36.80 -2.76 2.61
N GLY A 527 -37.82 -3.50 3.03
CA GLY A 527 -38.63 -4.36 2.13
C GLY A 527 -38.04 -5.75 1.90
N GLY A 528 -36.91 -6.10 2.55
CA GLY A 528 -36.30 -7.42 2.42
C GLY A 528 -35.51 -7.61 1.12
N VAL A 529 -35.02 -6.52 0.53
CA VAL A 529 -34.34 -6.53 -0.78
C VAL A 529 -32.83 -6.65 -0.59
N GLN A 530 -32.19 -7.59 -1.29
CA GLN A 530 -30.74 -7.58 -1.45
C GLN A 530 -30.38 -6.63 -2.60
N ASP A 531 -29.72 -5.53 -2.27
CA ASP A 531 -29.26 -4.50 -3.22
C ASP A 531 -27.83 -4.03 -2.90
N TYR A 532 -27.05 -4.90 -2.25
CA TYR A 532 -25.73 -4.60 -1.73
C TYR A 532 -25.70 -3.43 -0.72
N ASN A 533 -26.73 -3.29 0.13
CA ASN A 533 -26.82 -2.24 1.14
C ASN A 533 -26.75 -0.82 0.53
N ILE A 534 -27.72 -0.48 -0.31
CA ILE A 534 -27.81 0.86 -0.92
C ILE A 534 -27.86 1.97 0.13
N ALA A 535 -28.48 1.75 1.30
CA ALA A 535 -28.56 2.73 2.37
C ALA A 535 -27.17 3.10 2.92
N GLY A 536 -26.31 2.09 3.15
CA GLY A 536 -24.93 2.31 3.55
C GLY A 536 -24.12 3.04 2.46
N ALA A 537 -24.29 2.67 1.19
CA ALA A 537 -23.62 3.33 0.07
C ALA A 537 -24.05 4.81 -0.09
N LEU A 538 -25.34 5.12 0.05
CA LEU A 538 -25.87 6.49 0.04
C LEU A 538 -25.36 7.30 1.23
N CYS A 539 -25.30 6.71 2.43
CA CYS A 539 -24.73 7.37 3.60
C CYS A 539 -23.27 7.75 3.38
N LEU A 540 -22.43 6.82 2.88
CA LEU A 540 -21.03 7.09 2.57
C LEU A 540 -20.89 8.19 1.51
N ARG A 541 -21.74 8.19 0.46
CA ARG A 541 -21.77 9.29 -0.52
C ARG A 541 -22.12 10.62 0.13
N GLY A 542 -23.09 10.62 1.03
CA GLY A 542 -23.52 11.80 1.79
C GLY A 542 -22.44 12.40 2.69
N LEU A 543 -21.43 11.62 3.11
CA LEU A 543 -20.26 12.15 3.83
C LEU A 543 -19.38 13.03 2.94
N VAL A 544 -19.36 12.79 1.63
CA VAL A 544 -18.59 13.58 0.68
C VAL A 544 -19.41 14.78 0.18
N THR A 545 -20.69 14.60 -0.11
CA THR A 545 -21.49 15.63 -0.80
C THR A 545 -22.46 16.40 0.10
N GLY A 546 -22.71 15.91 1.32
CA GLY A 546 -23.67 16.47 2.24
C GLY A 546 -23.09 17.55 3.16
N THR A 547 -23.92 17.98 4.11
CA THR A 547 -23.62 19.07 5.05
C THR A 547 -23.83 18.69 6.51
N SER A 548 -24.05 17.39 6.80
CA SER A 548 -24.16 16.91 8.19
C SER A 548 -22.85 17.13 8.95
N ALA A 549 -22.90 17.13 10.29
CA ALA A 549 -21.69 17.27 11.11
C ALA A 549 -20.63 16.20 10.76
N ASN A 550 -21.06 14.97 10.47
CA ASN A 550 -20.15 13.90 10.03
C ASN A 550 -19.59 14.17 8.62
N ALA A 551 -20.39 14.72 7.70
CA ALA A 551 -19.91 15.09 6.37
C ALA A 551 -18.83 16.18 6.44
N VAL A 552 -19.06 17.24 7.23
CA VAL A 552 -18.07 18.30 7.46
C VAL A 552 -16.77 17.74 8.03
N ARG A 553 -16.87 16.81 9.00
CA ARG A 553 -15.71 16.18 9.63
C ARG A 553 -14.88 15.36 8.63
N VAL A 554 -15.55 14.61 7.75
CA VAL A 554 -14.90 13.82 6.69
C VAL A 554 -14.26 14.72 5.65
N GLN A 555 -14.98 15.74 5.17
CA GLN A 555 -14.49 16.70 4.17
C GLN A 555 -13.26 17.49 4.70
N GLN A 556 -13.23 17.80 6.00
CA GLN A 556 -12.05 18.39 6.62
C GLN A 556 -10.85 17.43 6.55
N GLY A 557 -11.03 16.15 6.91
CA GLY A 557 -9.97 15.14 6.78
C GLY A 557 -9.47 14.95 5.35
N MET A 558 -10.38 14.99 4.37
CA MET A 558 -10.05 14.97 2.94
C MET A 558 -9.18 16.17 2.53
N SER A 559 -9.44 17.36 3.07
CA SER A 559 -8.63 18.56 2.74
C SER A 559 -7.19 18.49 3.26
N GLU A 560 -6.92 17.71 4.29
CA GLU A 560 -5.58 17.59 4.92
C GLU A 560 -4.61 16.74 4.09
N VAL A 561 -5.12 15.92 3.17
CA VAL A 561 -4.30 14.95 2.42
C VAL A 561 -3.84 15.45 1.07
N LEU A 562 -4.32 16.63 0.64
CA LEU A 562 -4.00 17.23 -0.65
C LEU A 562 -2.49 17.51 -0.84
N ARG A 563 -1.98 17.17 -2.02
CA ARG A 563 -0.60 17.37 -2.47
C ARG A 563 -0.48 18.54 -3.43
N SER A 564 0.74 19.06 -3.52
CA SER A 564 1.08 20.27 -4.28
C SER A 564 1.66 19.97 -5.66
N ALA A 565 2.13 18.73 -5.89
CA ALA A 565 2.96 18.37 -7.04
C ALA A 565 4.30 19.13 -7.13
N ASN A 566 4.76 19.76 -6.04
CA ASN A 566 6.07 20.40 -5.96
C ASN A 566 7.13 19.41 -5.44
N LEU A 567 7.89 18.81 -6.35
CA LEU A 567 8.97 17.87 -6.03
C LEU A 567 10.31 18.58 -5.76
N HIS A 568 10.34 19.92 -5.84
CA HIS A 568 11.52 20.78 -5.72
C HIS A 568 12.59 20.47 -6.78
N GLY A 569 12.16 20.20 -8.01
CA GLY A 569 13.06 19.94 -9.15
C GLY A 569 13.80 18.60 -9.08
N LYS A 570 13.40 17.70 -8.17
CA LYS A 570 13.91 16.33 -8.09
C LYS A 570 13.53 15.55 -9.36
N PRO A 571 14.41 14.66 -9.86
CA PRO A 571 14.05 13.77 -10.96
C PRO A 571 12.93 12.84 -10.50
N ALA A 572 11.90 12.67 -11.33
CA ALA A 572 10.77 11.82 -11.00
C ALA A 572 10.24 11.06 -12.22
N LEU A 573 9.79 9.83 -11.98
CA LEU A 573 9.19 8.98 -13.00
C LEU A 573 7.96 8.28 -12.41
N ILE A 574 6.80 8.52 -13.01
CA ILE A 574 5.54 7.87 -12.65
C ILE A 574 5.16 6.92 -13.78
N VAL A 575 4.88 5.66 -13.43
CA VAL A 575 4.32 4.65 -14.34
C VAL A 575 2.88 4.35 -13.92
N GLN A 576 1.93 4.28 -14.85
CA GLN A 576 0.56 3.90 -14.48
C GLN A 576 -0.16 3.16 -15.62
N GLY A 577 -0.96 2.16 -15.28
CA GLY A 577 -1.80 1.45 -16.24
C GLY A 577 -3.00 2.28 -16.66
N ARG A 578 -3.24 2.39 -17.98
CA ARG A 578 -4.40 3.14 -18.52
C ARG A 578 -5.74 2.57 -18.06
N SER A 579 -5.82 1.26 -17.87
CA SER A 579 -7.04 0.57 -17.42
C SER A 579 -7.15 0.51 -15.89
N ASP A 580 -6.34 1.28 -15.15
CA ASP A 580 -6.46 1.38 -13.69
C ASP A 580 -7.87 1.83 -13.30
N THR A 581 -8.62 0.89 -12.73
CA THR A 581 -10.02 1.08 -12.32
C THR A 581 -10.13 1.45 -10.85
N LEU A 582 -9.06 1.17 -10.08
CA LEU A 582 -8.99 1.44 -8.65
C LEU A 582 -8.60 2.90 -8.41
N LEU A 583 -7.52 3.34 -9.06
CA LEU A 583 -6.97 4.69 -9.01
C LEU A 583 -6.91 5.23 -10.45
N PRO A 584 -8.04 5.76 -10.99
CA PRO A 584 -8.08 6.19 -12.37
C PRO A 584 -6.99 7.20 -12.71
N VAL A 585 -6.33 7.00 -13.86
CA VAL A 585 -5.27 7.91 -14.38
C VAL A 585 -5.74 9.37 -14.46
N ALA A 586 -7.04 9.59 -14.66
CA ALA A 586 -7.67 10.91 -14.72
C ALA A 586 -7.66 11.68 -13.38
N PHE A 587 -7.50 10.98 -12.25
CA PHE A 587 -7.54 11.57 -10.91
C PHE A 587 -6.18 11.54 -10.20
N THR A 588 -5.20 10.85 -10.76
CA THR A 588 -3.93 10.55 -10.10
C THR A 588 -2.73 10.95 -10.97
N GLY A 589 -2.19 10.03 -11.78
CA GLY A 589 -0.95 10.26 -12.53
C GLY A 589 -1.02 11.40 -13.56
N ARG A 590 -2.10 11.48 -14.36
CA ARG A 590 -2.25 12.55 -15.36
C ARG A 590 -2.31 13.94 -14.72
N PRO A 591 -3.19 14.20 -13.73
CA PRO A 591 -3.24 15.53 -13.12
C PRO A 591 -1.98 15.83 -12.29
N TYR A 592 -1.34 14.84 -11.67
CA TYR A 592 -0.08 15.07 -10.96
C TYR A 592 1.02 15.53 -11.91
N PHE A 593 1.14 14.88 -13.07
CA PHE A 593 2.06 15.31 -14.12
C PHE A 593 1.79 16.76 -14.58
N GLY A 594 0.54 17.08 -14.90
CA GLY A 594 0.15 18.42 -15.31
C GLY A 594 0.42 19.47 -14.24
N MET A 595 0.06 19.19 -12.99
CA MET A 595 0.29 20.11 -11.88
C MET A 595 1.77 20.33 -11.58
N ASN A 596 2.59 19.28 -11.64
CA ASN A 596 4.04 19.45 -11.47
C ASN A 596 4.62 20.36 -12.57
N LYS A 597 4.17 20.23 -13.82
CA LYS A 597 4.58 21.13 -14.91
C LYS A 597 4.15 22.58 -14.67
N ILE A 598 2.96 22.79 -14.11
CA ILE A 598 2.46 24.14 -13.75
C ILE A 598 3.28 24.74 -12.59
N VAL A 599 3.57 23.93 -11.57
CA VAL A 599 4.18 24.38 -10.32
C VAL A 599 5.68 24.61 -10.45
N GLU A 600 6.40 23.71 -11.11
CA GLU A 600 7.86 23.79 -11.24
C GLU A 600 8.32 24.43 -12.55
N GLY A 601 7.44 24.54 -13.55
CA GLY A 601 7.75 25.11 -14.86
C GLY A 601 8.96 24.43 -15.50
N ALA A 602 9.97 25.24 -15.87
CA ALA A 602 11.21 24.76 -16.46
C ALA A 602 12.06 23.87 -15.54
N ASN A 603 11.83 23.91 -14.22
CA ASN A 603 12.53 23.05 -13.26
C ASN A 603 11.92 21.64 -13.17
N SER A 604 10.74 21.41 -13.77
CA SER A 604 10.07 20.11 -13.74
C SER A 604 10.91 19.05 -14.43
N ARG A 605 11.32 18.04 -13.66
CA ARG A 605 12.01 16.84 -14.15
C ARG A 605 11.17 15.56 -13.99
N LEU A 606 9.85 15.72 -13.95
CA LEU A 606 8.91 14.60 -13.93
C LEU A 606 8.62 14.10 -15.35
N SER A 607 8.75 12.79 -15.52
CA SER A 607 8.28 12.03 -16.67
C SER A 607 7.10 11.13 -16.28
N TYR A 608 6.10 11.05 -17.15
CA TYR A 608 4.90 10.24 -16.95
C TYR A 608 4.77 9.18 -18.05
N ILE A 609 4.63 7.92 -17.65
CA ILE A 609 4.53 6.76 -18.53
C ILE A 609 3.17 6.11 -18.31
N GLU A 610 2.33 6.15 -19.33
CA GLU A 610 1.01 5.53 -19.31
C GLU A 610 1.04 4.23 -20.13
N VAL A 611 0.75 3.10 -19.50
CA VAL A 611 0.89 1.78 -20.13
C VAL A 611 -0.49 1.26 -20.54
N THR A 612 -0.69 0.93 -21.83
CA THR A 612 -1.96 0.34 -22.28
C THR A 612 -2.08 -1.12 -21.81
N ASN A 613 -3.31 -1.63 -21.73
CA ASN A 613 -3.61 -3.00 -21.25
C ASN A 613 -3.00 -3.33 -19.88
N ALA A 614 -2.80 -2.35 -19.01
CA ALA A 614 -2.32 -2.54 -17.65
C ALA A 614 -3.27 -1.83 -16.68
N GLN A 615 -3.38 -2.36 -15.46
CA GLN A 615 -4.29 -1.90 -14.40
C GLN A 615 -3.64 -2.12 -13.03
N HIS A 616 -4.37 -1.79 -11.96
CA HIS A 616 -3.82 -1.66 -10.61
C HIS A 616 -3.30 -2.94 -9.95
N PHE A 617 -4.02 -4.05 -10.13
CA PHE A 617 -3.81 -5.29 -9.40
C PHE A 617 -3.11 -6.33 -10.27
N ASP A 618 -1.79 -6.26 -10.41
CA ASP A 618 -1.04 -7.30 -11.13
C ASP A 618 -1.35 -8.71 -10.57
N ALA A 619 -1.62 -8.84 -9.26
CA ALA A 619 -2.09 -10.08 -8.64
C ALA A 619 -3.38 -10.69 -9.26
N PHE A 620 -4.20 -9.90 -9.97
CA PHE A 620 -5.41 -10.39 -10.63
C PHE A 620 -5.15 -10.92 -12.05
N LEU A 621 -3.96 -10.72 -12.60
CA LEU A 621 -3.62 -11.12 -13.97
C LEU A 621 -3.61 -12.63 -14.18
N GLY A 622 -3.55 -13.43 -13.12
CA GLY A 622 -3.73 -14.87 -13.19
C GLY A 622 -5.19 -15.31 -13.45
N PHE A 623 -6.18 -14.45 -13.25
CA PHE A 623 -7.59 -14.81 -13.42
C PHE A 623 -8.02 -14.85 -14.89
N PRO A 624 -8.90 -15.80 -15.29
CA PRO A 624 -9.54 -15.78 -16.60
C PRO A 624 -10.19 -14.42 -16.87
N GLY A 625 -10.17 -13.94 -18.11
CA GLY A 625 -10.64 -12.59 -18.44
C GLY A 625 -9.62 -11.48 -18.18
N TYR A 626 -8.72 -11.62 -17.19
CA TYR A 626 -7.59 -10.71 -17.01
C TYR A 626 -6.36 -11.20 -17.79
N ALA A 627 -6.01 -12.49 -17.62
CA ALA A 627 -4.79 -13.10 -18.13
C ALA A 627 -4.57 -12.94 -19.65
N ASN A 628 -5.63 -12.90 -20.44
CA ASN A 628 -5.57 -12.76 -21.89
C ASN A 628 -5.64 -11.31 -22.37
N ARG A 629 -6.07 -10.38 -21.52
CA ARG A 629 -6.37 -8.99 -21.89
C ARG A 629 -5.33 -8.00 -21.39
N LEU A 630 -4.65 -8.32 -20.29
CA LEU A 630 -3.83 -7.38 -19.54
C LEU A 630 -2.39 -7.89 -19.40
N VAL A 631 -1.45 -6.96 -19.17
CA VAL A 631 -0.02 -7.20 -18.98
C VAL A 631 0.42 -6.66 -17.61
N PRO A 632 1.48 -7.23 -17.00
CA PRO A 632 1.97 -6.80 -15.69
C PRO A 632 2.58 -5.41 -15.76
N LEU A 633 2.03 -4.48 -14.98
CA LEU A 633 2.59 -3.13 -14.80
C LEU A 633 3.94 -3.18 -14.09
N HIS A 634 4.17 -4.19 -13.24
CA HIS A 634 5.37 -4.34 -12.43
C HIS A 634 6.67 -4.38 -13.27
N ARG A 635 6.63 -4.92 -14.50
CA ARG A 635 7.76 -4.85 -15.43
C ARG A 635 8.19 -3.41 -15.73
N TYR A 636 7.22 -2.50 -15.86
CA TYR A 636 7.47 -1.10 -16.15
C TYR A 636 7.89 -0.34 -14.90
N PHE A 637 7.40 -0.75 -13.73
CA PHE A 637 7.92 -0.27 -12.44
C PHE A 637 9.42 -0.58 -12.29
N ILE A 638 9.87 -1.81 -12.59
CA ILE A 638 11.30 -2.17 -12.57
C ILE A 638 12.11 -1.28 -13.53
N GLN A 639 11.66 -1.11 -14.77
CA GLN A 639 12.32 -0.22 -15.72
C GLN A 639 12.41 1.22 -15.21
N ALA A 640 11.36 1.72 -14.55
CA ALA A 640 11.38 3.07 -13.98
C ALA A 640 12.42 3.20 -12.85
N MET A 641 12.56 2.18 -12.01
CA MET A 641 13.60 2.12 -10.99
C MET A 641 15.00 2.10 -11.61
N ASP A 642 15.23 1.29 -12.64
CA ASP A 642 16.52 1.21 -13.35
C ASP A 642 16.88 2.55 -13.99
N MET A 643 15.91 3.20 -14.64
CA MET A 643 16.10 4.53 -15.27
C MET A 643 16.39 5.62 -14.24
N MET A 644 15.70 5.61 -13.09
CA MET A 644 15.95 6.56 -12.02
C MET A 644 17.33 6.35 -11.39
N TYR A 645 17.72 5.10 -11.16
CA TYR A 645 19.04 4.80 -10.63
C TYR A 645 20.15 5.21 -11.60
N ALA A 646 19.97 4.96 -12.91
CA ALA A 646 20.89 5.45 -13.93
C ALA A 646 20.96 6.98 -13.98
N ASN A 647 19.82 7.69 -13.86
CA ASN A 647 19.79 9.14 -13.78
C ASN A 647 20.63 9.67 -12.61
N LEU A 648 20.44 9.10 -11.42
CA LEU A 648 21.13 9.53 -10.21
C LEU A 648 22.60 9.12 -10.18
N LYS A 649 22.94 7.98 -10.78
CA LYS A 649 24.30 7.42 -10.75
C LYS A 649 25.21 7.99 -11.84
N THR A 650 24.69 8.19 -13.05
CA THR A 650 25.49 8.56 -14.24
C THR A 650 24.95 9.78 -14.99
N GLY A 651 23.85 10.39 -14.54
CA GLY A 651 23.24 11.53 -15.23
C GLY A 651 22.44 11.16 -16.48
N ALA A 652 22.13 9.87 -16.68
CA ALA A 652 21.31 9.42 -17.81
C ALA A 652 19.94 10.14 -17.83
N ALA A 653 19.51 10.62 -18.99
CA ALA A 653 18.24 11.33 -19.10
C ALA A 653 17.05 10.40 -18.80
N LEU A 654 16.05 10.92 -18.08
CA LEU A 654 14.76 10.24 -17.95
C LEU A 654 14.03 10.21 -19.29
N PRO A 655 13.19 9.19 -19.55
CA PRO A 655 12.47 9.07 -20.81
C PRO A 655 11.50 10.23 -21.01
N THR A 656 11.20 10.56 -22.26
CA THR A 656 10.06 11.45 -22.58
C THR A 656 8.76 10.86 -22.06
N SER A 657 7.85 11.71 -21.56
CA SER A 657 6.52 11.26 -21.13
C SER A 657 5.77 10.66 -22.32
N GLN A 658 5.20 9.47 -22.15
CA GLN A 658 4.71 8.67 -23.27
C GLN A 658 3.64 7.65 -22.89
N VAL A 659 2.90 7.21 -23.89
CA VAL A 659 2.06 6.04 -23.87
C VAL A 659 2.86 4.85 -24.37
N VAL A 660 2.98 3.81 -23.56
CA VAL A 660 3.57 2.54 -24.01
C VAL A 660 2.44 1.62 -24.48
N ARG A 661 2.42 1.36 -25.79
CA ARG A 661 1.41 0.51 -26.43
C ARG A 661 1.79 -0.96 -26.33
N THR A 662 1.20 -1.65 -25.37
CA THR A 662 1.41 -3.09 -25.14
C THR A 662 0.47 -3.92 -26.00
N VAL A 663 0.75 -5.22 -26.10
CA VAL A 663 -0.08 -6.18 -26.84
C VAL A 663 -0.65 -7.21 -25.85
N PRO A 664 -1.98 -7.33 -25.71
CA PRO A 664 -2.59 -8.37 -24.89
C PRO A 664 -2.07 -9.76 -25.25
N ARG A 665 -1.97 -10.65 -24.25
CA ARG A 665 -1.49 -12.02 -24.45
C ARG A 665 -2.37 -12.82 -25.42
N GLY A 666 -3.67 -12.52 -25.43
CA GLY A 666 -4.66 -13.29 -26.21
C GLY A 666 -4.84 -14.72 -25.65
N LEU A 667 -5.68 -15.50 -26.33
CA LEU A 667 -5.99 -16.87 -25.98
C LEU A 667 -5.49 -17.85 -27.05
N ALA A 668 -5.01 -19.01 -26.62
CA ALA A 668 -4.94 -20.23 -27.41
C ALA A 668 -6.05 -21.18 -26.92
N GLY A 669 -7.17 -21.20 -27.65
CA GLY A 669 -8.40 -21.86 -27.17
C GLY A 669 -8.97 -21.12 -25.96
N THR A 670 -9.06 -21.80 -24.82
CA THR A 670 -9.54 -21.21 -23.54
C THR A 670 -8.40 -20.77 -22.61
N ALA A 671 -7.13 -21.07 -22.95
CA ALA A 671 -5.97 -20.72 -22.15
C ALA A 671 -5.30 -19.45 -22.64
N ALA A 672 -4.83 -18.58 -21.75
CA ALA A 672 -4.05 -17.41 -22.13
C ALA A 672 -2.64 -17.81 -22.62
N ASN A 673 -2.20 -17.26 -23.76
CA ASN A 673 -0.83 -17.49 -24.23
C ASN A 673 0.18 -17.01 -23.19
N PRO A 674 1.31 -17.67 -22.95
CA PRO A 674 2.37 -17.13 -22.08
C PRO A 674 2.83 -15.75 -22.56
N ILE A 675 3.15 -14.86 -21.63
CA ILE A 675 3.67 -13.53 -21.97
C ILE A 675 5.07 -13.65 -22.57
N THR A 676 5.37 -12.78 -23.53
CA THR A 676 6.70 -12.63 -24.13
C THR A 676 7.12 -11.16 -24.15
N ALA A 677 8.39 -10.88 -24.42
CA ALA A 677 8.87 -9.51 -24.57
C ALA A 677 8.13 -8.70 -25.66
N ALA A 678 7.55 -9.36 -26.66
CA ALA A 678 6.75 -8.70 -27.70
C ALA A 678 5.41 -8.14 -27.17
N ASN A 679 4.86 -8.73 -26.09
CA ASN A 679 3.66 -8.22 -25.45
C ASN A 679 3.91 -6.92 -24.67
N VAL A 680 5.16 -6.75 -24.22
CA VAL A 680 5.57 -5.70 -23.30
C VAL A 680 6.78 -4.97 -23.91
N PRO A 681 6.60 -4.08 -24.89
CA PRO A 681 7.71 -3.30 -25.44
C PRO A 681 8.34 -2.42 -24.34
N PRO A 682 9.66 -2.14 -24.38
CA PRO A 682 10.31 -1.30 -23.37
C PRO A 682 9.84 0.17 -23.46
N ILE A 683 10.01 0.90 -22.36
CA ILE A 683 9.85 2.37 -22.35
C ILE A 683 10.95 2.97 -23.24
N LYS A 684 10.57 3.84 -24.18
CA LYS A 684 11.55 4.50 -25.07
C LYS A 684 12.16 5.71 -24.39
N ALA A 685 13.46 5.93 -24.57
CA ALA A 685 14.10 7.16 -24.11
C ALA A 685 13.49 8.41 -24.79
N VAL A 686 13.24 8.30 -26.09
CA VAL A 686 12.51 9.28 -26.90
C VAL A 686 11.33 8.56 -27.54
N ALA A 687 10.11 8.96 -27.19
CA ALA A 687 8.89 8.40 -27.71
C ALA A 687 8.58 8.90 -29.13
N ASP A 688 7.98 8.04 -29.93
CA ASP A 688 7.45 8.41 -31.24
C ASP A 688 6.38 9.48 -31.05
N VAL A 689 6.23 10.39 -32.02
CA VAL A 689 5.27 11.52 -31.93
C VAL A 689 3.85 11.05 -31.59
N ALA A 690 3.43 9.89 -32.14
CA ALA A 690 2.10 9.30 -31.90
C ALA A 690 1.89 8.71 -30.49
N ASP A 691 2.96 8.60 -29.71
CA ASP A 691 2.95 8.03 -28.35
C ASP A 691 3.28 9.09 -27.29
N GLN A 692 3.62 10.32 -27.66
CA GLN A 692 4.02 11.35 -26.70
C GLN A 692 2.87 11.81 -25.81
N ILE A 693 3.17 12.02 -24.54
CA ILE A 693 2.35 12.80 -23.61
C ILE A 693 3.00 14.16 -23.48
N THR A 694 2.31 15.20 -23.91
CA THR A 694 2.87 16.56 -23.99
C THR A 694 2.18 17.50 -23.02
N PHE A 695 2.85 18.61 -22.69
CA PHE A 695 2.31 19.67 -21.86
C PHE A 695 2.59 21.03 -22.49
N ALA A 696 1.55 21.82 -22.73
CA ALA A 696 1.66 23.21 -23.18
C ALA A 696 0.44 24.01 -22.74
N ASN A 697 0.62 25.28 -22.36
CA ASN A 697 -0.47 26.19 -21.97
C ASN A 697 -1.41 25.61 -20.90
N ASN A 698 -0.86 24.93 -19.89
CA ASN A 698 -1.60 24.22 -18.83
C ASN A 698 -2.47 23.04 -19.32
N VAL A 699 -2.25 22.56 -20.55
CA VAL A 699 -2.93 21.40 -21.12
C VAL A 699 -1.98 20.22 -21.20
N VAL A 700 -2.33 19.10 -20.56
CA VAL A 700 -1.72 17.80 -20.79
C VAL A 700 -2.46 17.14 -21.96
N THR A 701 -1.74 16.81 -23.04
CA THR A 701 -2.31 16.05 -24.17
C THR A 701 -1.76 14.63 -24.13
N VAL A 702 -2.66 13.66 -23.92
CA VAL A 702 -2.34 12.24 -23.86
C VAL A 702 -2.67 11.59 -25.21
N ALA A 703 -1.68 10.90 -25.80
CA ALA A 703 -1.89 10.12 -27.00
C ALA A 703 -3.01 9.08 -26.80
N ASP A 704 -3.96 9.05 -27.74
CA ASP A 704 -5.14 8.20 -27.62
C ASP A 704 -4.84 6.70 -27.74
#